data_AF-A0A7U2R0V5-F1
#
_entry.id   AF-A0A7U2R0V5-F1
#
_cell.length_a   1.000
_cell.length_b   1.000
_cell.length_c   1.000
_cell.angle_alpha   90.00
_cell.angle_beta   90.00
_cell.angle_gamma   90.00
#
_symmetry.space_group_name_H-M   'P 1'
#
loop_
_entity.id
_entity.type
_entity.pdbx_description
1 polymer ?
#
loop_
_entity_poly.entity_id
_entity_poly.type
_entity_poly.pdbx_seq_one_letter_code
_entity_poly.pdbx_strand_id
1 'polypeptide(L)'
;MNLRLIIENSMKYGVLICIRCHDYRKQDVILGSMLFVIVPCQLFIAYVLELAVAGRVKETVGRKKKDKSAEDGEREQREFRTIWRFALSFHILNTLLNLAVTSYVVYYYIHHPGIGTLCEVHAIIVALKNWSYAFTNRDLREAMLNPSAESALPEIYSSCPYPRNITLGNLVYFWLAPTLVYQPVYPRSPEIRWSFVGKRMFEFTSLSIFIWLLSAQYAAPVLRNSIDKIAVMDITSIFERVMKLSTISLIIWLAGFFALFQSFLNALAEVLRFGDREFYLDWWNSSSLGMYWRSWNRPVYLFMKRHVYSPLIGRGYSPLTASTVVFLVSALLHELLVGIPTHNMIGTEMPCECVALVGMLFQLPLIAITAPLEKMKDPSGKVIGNSIFWVSFCVVGQPLGALLYFFAWQAKCEMFSRPPLFKSGTVVTILIKLFSESLGRVRRRKYTYLIWMPPLALYFDWLSICNREALKFNVIHHSCLGNVNTDVGSSALRMEINFAEFLTSKNPALFMLLDPTAPRENNQKINQHAVIGVALGAIPVLSFIHGLVVSGFRKEAKVPYPHTYATVEQCKSNAKAEQFNCAQRAHANFLENAPQTILYTLVAGLKYPQLATALGAVWFVARSLFLYGYVYSGKPQGKGRFLGGFFWLVQGALWGLSVFGVGKDLISF
;
A
#
# COMPACT_ATOMS: atom_id res chain seq x y z
N MET A 1 16.01 3.48 3.37
CA MET A 1 15.30 4.42 2.47
C MET A 1 16.10 4.53 1.19
N ASN A 2 15.51 4.32 0.00
CA ASN A 2 16.25 4.19 -1.27
C ASN A 2 16.74 5.53 -1.85
N LEU A 3 17.23 6.44 -1.00
CA LEU A 3 17.63 7.81 -1.36
C LEU A 3 18.70 7.83 -2.47
N ARG A 4 19.64 6.87 -2.39
CA ARG A 4 20.62 6.58 -3.44
C ARG A 4 19.98 6.37 -4.82
N LEU A 5 18.82 5.73 -4.90
CA LEU A 5 18.11 5.51 -6.16
C LEU A 5 17.29 6.74 -6.64
N ILE A 6 16.91 7.71 -5.78
CA ILE A 6 16.42 9.02 -6.32
C ILE A 6 17.59 9.62 -7.08
N ILE A 7 18.73 9.71 -6.38
CA ILE A 7 19.89 10.48 -6.79
C ILE A 7 20.54 9.85 -8.02
N GLU A 8 20.72 8.52 -8.03
CA GLU A 8 21.20 7.79 -9.21
C GLU A 8 20.22 7.91 -10.39
N ASN A 9 18.90 7.89 -10.18
CA ASN A 9 17.95 8.13 -11.28
C ASN A 9 17.99 9.59 -11.77
N SER A 10 18.01 10.59 -10.89
CA SER A 10 18.03 12.00 -11.26
C SER A 10 19.36 12.42 -11.89
N MET A 11 20.47 11.76 -11.54
CA MET A 11 21.77 11.94 -12.20
C MET A 11 21.83 11.20 -13.55
N LYS A 12 21.24 10.01 -13.67
CA LYS A 12 21.34 9.16 -14.87
C LYS A 12 20.33 9.48 -15.97
N TYR A 13 19.13 9.92 -15.59
CA TYR A 13 18.05 10.28 -16.51
C TYR A 13 17.74 11.79 -16.51
N GLY A 14 18.50 12.58 -15.73
CA GLY A 14 18.19 13.96 -15.45
C GLY A 14 16.92 14.11 -14.60
N VAL A 15 16.50 15.36 -14.41
CA VAL A 15 15.13 15.64 -13.96
C VAL A 15 14.18 15.27 -15.10
N LEU A 16 13.63 14.04 -15.07
CA LEU A 16 12.55 13.54 -15.96
C LEU A 16 11.28 14.42 -15.99
N ILE A 17 11.23 15.47 -15.17
CA ILE A 17 10.16 16.47 -15.12
C ILE A 17 10.32 17.46 -16.27
N CYS A 18 9.85 17.09 -17.44
CA CYS A 18 9.47 18.09 -18.42
C CYS A 18 8.05 18.58 -18.10
N ILE A 19 7.93 19.69 -17.36
CA ILE A 19 6.66 20.38 -17.06
C ILE A 19 5.86 20.66 -18.35
N ARG A 20 6.58 20.82 -19.47
CA ARG A 20 6.06 21.10 -20.81
C ARG A 20 5.74 19.86 -21.66
N CYS A 21 6.03 18.64 -21.17
CA CYS A 21 5.86 17.38 -21.90
C CYS A 21 4.79 16.46 -21.29
N HIS A 22 4.01 16.93 -20.33
CA HIS A 22 2.66 16.38 -20.18
C HIS A 22 1.81 16.93 -21.32
N ASP A 23 1.53 16.06 -22.28
CA ASP A 23 0.73 16.35 -23.47
C ASP A 23 -0.76 16.43 -23.07
N TYR A 24 -1.08 17.46 -22.31
CA TYR A 24 -2.46 17.83 -21.99
C TYR A 24 -3.14 18.32 -23.27
N ARG A 25 -3.76 17.39 -24.00
CA ARG A 25 -4.66 17.73 -25.10
C ARG A 25 -5.67 18.76 -24.62
N LYS A 26 -5.73 19.91 -25.30
CA LYS A 26 -6.68 20.98 -24.99
C LYS A 26 -8.13 20.47 -24.96
N GLN A 27 -8.44 19.50 -25.82
CA GLN A 27 -9.74 18.82 -25.88
C GLN A 27 -10.09 18.10 -24.56
N ASP A 28 -9.17 17.30 -24.01
CA ASP A 28 -9.36 16.59 -22.73
C ASP A 28 -9.61 17.56 -21.57
N VAL A 29 -8.89 18.69 -21.54
CA VAL A 29 -9.07 19.73 -20.51
C VAL A 29 -10.43 20.43 -20.65
N ILE A 30 -10.85 20.75 -21.87
CA ILE A 30 -12.15 21.38 -22.15
C ILE A 30 -13.29 20.42 -21.79
N LEU A 31 -13.25 19.17 -22.27
CA LEU A 31 -14.28 18.16 -21.99
C LEU A 31 -14.35 17.80 -20.50
N GLY A 32 -13.20 17.63 -19.84
CA GLY A 32 -13.15 17.39 -18.40
C GLY A 32 -13.75 18.54 -17.59
N SER A 33 -13.46 19.78 -17.98
CA SER A 33 -14.03 20.99 -17.34
C SER A 33 -15.54 21.10 -17.56
N MET A 34 -16.02 20.82 -18.78
CA MET A 34 -17.45 20.79 -19.10
C MET A 34 -18.19 19.72 -18.29
N LEU A 35 -17.67 18.48 -18.24
CA LEU A 35 -18.21 17.41 -17.39
C LEU A 35 -18.26 17.83 -15.91
N PHE A 36 -17.18 18.43 -15.40
CA PHE A 36 -17.09 18.83 -14.00
C PHE A 36 -18.17 19.87 -13.61
N VAL A 37 -18.58 20.73 -14.55
CA VAL A 37 -19.68 21.70 -14.36
C VAL A 37 -21.06 21.07 -14.57
N ILE A 38 -21.20 20.14 -15.52
CA ILE A 38 -22.50 19.52 -15.87
C ILE A 38 -22.95 18.48 -14.84
N VAL A 39 -22.05 17.65 -14.31
CA VAL A 39 -22.35 16.58 -13.34
C VAL A 39 -23.14 17.11 -12.11
N PRO A 40 -22.76 18.22 -11.46
CA PRO A 40 -23.54 18.84 -10.38
C PRO A 40 -24.98 19.23 -10.75
N CYS A 41 -25.26 19.62 -12.00
CA CYS A 41 -26.60 20.01 -12.43
C CYS A 41 -27.62 18.86 -12.28
N GLN A 42 -27.15 17.61 -12.20
CA GLN A 42 -28.03 16.45 -11.97
C GLN A 42 -28.58 16.39 -10.53
N LEU A 43 -27.93 17.04 -9.56
CA LEU A 43 -28.51 17.26 -8.22
C LEU A 43 -29.69 18.24 -8.27
N PHE A 44 -29.68 19.19 -9.21
CA PHE A 44 -30.82 20.10 -9.42
C PHE A 44 -32.04 19.35 -9.97
N ILE A 45 -31.84 18.39 -10.89
CA ILE A 45 -32.92 17.51 -11.39
C ILE A 45 -33.55 16.74 -10.21
N ALA A 46 -32.72 16.15 -9.35
CA ALA A 46 -33.18 15.45 -8.15
C ALA A 46 -33.91 16.36 -7.14
N TYR A 47 -33.45 17.61 -7.00
CA TYR A 47 -34.12 18.63 -6.18
C TYR A 47 -35.50 19.01 -6.72
N VAL A 48 -35.64 19.25 -8.03
CA VAL A 48 -36.93 19.56 -8.66
C VAL A 48 -37.92 18.39 -8.48
N LEU A 49 -37.44 17.16 -8.62
CA LEU A 49 -38.27 15.97 -8.40
C LEU A 49 -38.70 15.82 -6.94
N GLU A 50 -37.80 16.02 -5.98
CA GLU A 50 -38.11 16.01 -4.56
C GLU A 50 -39.09 17.14 -4.16
N LEU A 51 -38.94 18.34 -4.75
CA LEU A 51 -39.84 19.46 -4.54
C LEU A 51 -41.27 19.14 -5.04
N ALA A 52 -41.39 18.50 -6.22
CA ALA A 52 -42.67 18.06 -6.77
C ALA A 52 -43.35 17.00 -5.87
N VAL A 53 -42.59 16.01 -5.37
CA VAL A 53 -43.10 15.00 -4.44
C VAL A 53 -43.51 15.64 -3.10
N ALA A 54 -42.73 16.59 -2.59
CA ALA A 54 -43.05 17.31 -1.35
C ALA A 54 -44.33 18.13 -1.44
N GLY A 55 -44.59 18.76 -2.60
CA GLY A 55 -45.86 19.41 -2.90
C GLY A 55 -47.04 18.45 -2.73
N ARG A 56 -46.97 17.29 -3.37
CA ARG A 56 -48.02 16.24 -3.27
C ARG A 56 -48.22 15.73 -1.84
N VAL A 57 -47.15 15.45 -1.09
CA VAL A 57 -47.26 15.00 0.31
C VAL A 57 -47.92 16.06 1.19
N LYS A 58 -47.64 17.36 0.95
CA LYS A 58 -48.31 18.46 1.67
C LYS A 58 -49.81 18.53 1.35
N GLU A 59 -50.22 18.24 0.11
CA GLU A 59 -51.64 18.11 -0.27
C GLU A 59 -52.30 16.94 0.48
N THR A 60 -51.69 15.74 0.48
CA THR A 60 -52.21 14.55 1.18
C THR A 60 -52.35 14.78 2.68
N VAL A 61 -51.33 15.31 3.36
CA VAL A 61 -51.42 15.65 4.80
C VAL A 61 -52.49 16.72 5.08
N GLY A 62 -52.74 17.62 4.12
CA GLY A 62 -53.85 18.58 4.18
C GLY A 62 -55.23 17.91 4.10
N ARG A 63 -55.37 16.85 3.29
CA ARG A 63 -56.62 16.05 3.18
C ARG A 63 -56.84 15.16 4.41
N LYS A 64 -55.81 14.44 4.87
CA LYS A 64 -55.83 13.62 6.11
C LYS A 64 -56.21 14.40 7.39
N LYS A 65 -56.11 15.73 7.39
CA LYS A 65 -56.60 16.59 8.48
C LYS A 65 -58.09 16.95 8.38
N LYS A 66 -58.67 16.86 7.18
CA LYS A 66 -60.10 17.14 6.92
C LYS A 66 -60.93 15.87 7.00
N ASP A 67 -60.49 14.80 6.33
CA ASP A 67 -61.23 13.55 6.23
C ASP A 67 -60.64 12.50 7.18
N LYS A 68 -61.50 11.90 8.03
CA LYS A 68 -61.14 10.91 9.06
C LYS A 68 -61.66 9.50 8.75
N SER A 69 -61.89 9.16 7.47
CA SER A 69 -62.34 7.81 7.08
C SER A 69 -61.19 6.80 7.10
N ALA A 70 -61.47 5.57 7.54
CA ALA A 70 -60.50 4.49 7.52
C ALA A 70 -60.22 3.95 6.11
N GLU A 71 -61.21 4.00 5.20
CA GLU A 71 -61.09 3.49 3.83
C GLU A 71 -60.17 4.38 2.96
N ASP A 72 -60.17 5.70 3.18
CA ASP A 72 -59.24 6.61 2.51
C ASP A 72 -57.78 6.31 2.87
N GLY A 73 -57.52 5.84 4.10
CA GLY A 73 -56.17 5.50 4.56
C GLY A 73 -55.49 4.41 3.71
N GLU A 74 -56.23 3.39 3.27
CA GLU A 74 -55.68 2.37 2.36
C GLU A 74 -55.43 2.93 0.95
N ARG A 75 -56.35 3.75 0.45
CA ARG A 75 -56.26 4.37 -0.88
C ARG A 75 -55.08 5.32 -0.96
N GLU A 76 -54.94 6.22 0.01
CA GLU A 76 -53.79 7.13 0.13
C GLU A 76 -52.47 6.38 0.28
N GLN A 77 -52.42 5.26 1.02
CA GLN A 77 -51.22 4.43 1.07
C GLN A 77 -50.87 3.79 -0.29
N ARG A 78 -51.86 3.39 -1.09
CA ARG A 78 -51.62 2.87 -2.46
C ARG A 78 -51.13 3.97 -3.39
N GLU A 79 -51.70 5.17 -3.31
CA GLU A 79 -51.24 6.35 -4.07
C GLU A 79 -49.81 6.73 -3.65
N PHE A 80 -49.50 6.79 -2.35
CA PHE A 80 -48.15 7.05 -1.83
C PHE A 80 -47.12 6.00 -2.29
N ARG A 81 -47.43 4.70 -2.20
CA ARG A 81 -46.57 3.62 -2.72
C ARG A 81 -46.33 3.76 -4.23
N THR A 82 -47.31 4.29 -4.97
CA THR A 82 -47.21 4.52 -6.42
C THR A 82 -46.33 5.73 -6.74
N ILE A 83 -46.57 6.88 -6.09
CA ILE A 83 -45.73 8.09 -6.17
C ILE A 83 -44.28 7.76 -5.81
N TRP A 84 -44.06 6.98 -4.75
CA TRP A 84 -42.73 6.51 -4.36
C TRP A 84 -42.06 5.65 -5.44
N ARG A 85 -42.77 4.68 -6.02
CA ARG A 85 -42.22 3.83 -7.10
C ARG A 85 -41.78 4.68 -8.29
N PHE A 86 -42.59 5.65 -8.73
CA PHE A 86 -42.20 6.56 -9.80
C PHE A 86 -41.01 7.44 -9.42
N ALA A 87 -41.05 8.11 -8.26
CA ALA A 87 -39.97 8.97 -7.79
C ALA A 87 -38.64 8.21 -7.65
N LEU A 88 -38.67 6.99 -7.10
CA LEU A 88 -37.51 6.12 -7.01
C LEU A 88 -36.96 5.75 -8.39
N SER A 89 -37.82 5.34 -9.33
CA SER A 89 -37.40 5.01 -10.71
C SER A 89 -36.75 6.20 -11.41
N PHE A 90 -37.28 7.42 -11.25
CA PHE A 90 -36.66 8.63 -11.80
C PHE A 90 -35.32 8.98 -11.12
N HIS A 91 -35.20 8.85 -9.79
CA HIS A 91 -33.91 9.07 -9.09
C HIS A 91 -32.85 8.03 -9.50
N ILE A 92 -33.24 6.77 -9.67
CA ILE A 92 -32.37 5.70 -10.19
C ILE A 92 -31.95 6.05 -11.62
N LEU A 93 -32.89 6.36 -12.51
CA LEU A 93 -32.62 6.71 -13.90
C LEU A 93 -31.67 7.92 -14.02
N ASN A 94 -31.92 8.99 -13.27
CA ASN A 94 -31.05 10.17 -13.20
C ASN A 94 -29.63 9.78 -12.78
N THR A 95 -29.48 8.95 -11.75
CA THR A 95 -28.15 8.54 -11.25
C THR A 95 -27.42 7.60 -12.19
N LEU A 96 -28.12 6.65 -12.81
CA LEU A 96 -27.56 5.75 -13.80
C LEU A 96 -27.15 6.51 -15.06
N LEU A 97 -27.95 7.50 -15.49
CA LEU A 97 -27.62 8.37 -16.61
C LEU A 97 -26.40 9.26 -16.29
N ASN A 98 -26.27 9.78 -15.06
CA ASN A 98 -25.08 10.52 -14.61
C ASN A 98 -23.79 9.73 -14.83
N LEU A 99 -23.78 8.49 -14.32
CA LEU A 99 -22.63 7.61 -14.40
C LEU A 99 -22.42 7.19 -15.85
N ALA A 100 -23.42 6.63 -16.53
CA ALA A 100 -23.28 6.18 -17.92
C ALA A 100 -22.80 7.27 -18.89
N VAL A 101 -23.31 8.51 -18.79
CA VAL A 101 -22.87 9.62 -19.64
C VAL A 101 -21.44 10.04 -19.30
N THR A 102 -21.09 10.18 -18.01
CA THR A 102 -19.72 10.56 -17.64
C THR A 102 -18.74 9.48 -18.08
N SER A 103 -19.04 8.23 -17.77
CA SER A 103 -18.24 7.05 -18.13
C SER A 103 -18.06 6.89 -19.62
N TYR A 104 -19.10 7.13 -20.42
CA TYR A 104 -19.00 7.13 -21.89
C TYR A 104 -18.07 8.26 -22.39
N VAL A 105 -18.23 9.49 -21.89
CA VAL A 105 -17.39 10.62 -22.33
C VAL A 105 -15.93 10.44 -21.89
N VAL A 106 -15.69 9.96 -20.67
CA VAL A 106 -14.33 9.68 -20.19
C VAL A 106 -13.70 8.55 -21.02
N TYR A 107 -14.40 7.44 -21.26
CA TYR A 107 -13.86 6.29 -22.01
C TYR A 107 -13.58 6.57 -23.49
N TYR A 108 -14.43 7.32 -24.19
CA TYR A 108 -14.27 7.53 -25.64
C TYR A 108 -13.52 8.82 -26.01
N TYR A 109 -13.51 9.84 -25.16
CA TYR A 109 -12.99 11.16 -25.53
C TYR A 109 -11.83 11.66 -24.65
N ILE A 110 -11.73 11.23 -23.39
CA ILE A 110 -10.65 11.66 -22.49
C ILE A 110 -9.54 10.61 -22.46
N HIS A 111 -8.40 10.96 -23.05
CA HIS A 111 -7.25 10.06 -23.20
C HIS A 111 -6.26 10.21 -22.03
N HIS A 112 -6.24 11.37 -21.35
CA HIS A 112 -5.39 11.60 -20.20
C HIS A 112 -5.97 10.96 -18.91
N PRO A 113 -5.37 9.86 -18.38
CA PRO A 113 -5.98 9.06 -17.31
C PRO A 113 -6.23 9.86 -16.04
N GLY A 114 -5.32 10.77 -15.67
CA GLY A 114 -5.48 11.61 -14.47
C GLY A 114 -6.65 12.61 -14.54
N ILE A 115 -7.06 13.05 -15.74
CA ILE A 115 -8.24 13.93 -15.89
C ILE A 115 -9.50 13.07 -15.82
N GLY A 116 -9.50 11.92 -16.52
CA GLY A 116 -10.58 10.95 -16.44
C GLY A 116 -10.88 10.51 -15.01
N THR A 117 -9.87 10.15 -14.22
CA THR A 117 -10.04 9.79 -12.80
C THR A 117 -10.63 10.92 -11.98
N LEU A 118 -10.23 12.18 -12.19
CA LEU A 118 -10.82 13.32 -11.46
C LEU A 118 -12.32 13.53 -11.81
N CYS A 119 -12.68 13.38 -13.08
CA CYS A 119 -14.08 13.42 -13.52
C CYS A 119 -14.90 12.26 -12.92
N GLU A 120 -14.38 11.03 -12.94
CA GLU A 120 -15.06 9.86 -12.37
C GLU A 120 -15.20 9.94 -10.84
N VAL A 121 -14.17 10.39 -10.11
CA VAL A 121 -14.30 10.67 -8.66
C VAL A 121 -15.46 11.63 -8.41
N HIS A 122 -15.56 12.71 -9.19
CA HIS A 122 -16.63 13.69 -8.99
C HIS A 122 -18.02 13.11 -9.33
N ALA A 123 -18.15 12.37 -10.43
CA ALA A 123 -19.40 11.73 -10.82
C ALA A 123 -19.87 10.67 -9.82
N ILE A 124 -18.97 9.85 -9.29
CA ILE A 124 -19.27 8.87 -8.23
C ILE A 124 -19.70 9.59 -6.94
N ILE A 125 -18.99 10.65 -6.51
CA ILE A 125 -19.38 11.44 -5.32
C ILE A 125 -20.78 12.03 -5.51
N VAL A 126 -21.07 12.63 -6.66
CA VAL A 126 -22.38 13.24 -6.95
C VAL A 126 -23.48 12.17 -7.04
N ALA A 127 -23.21 11.01 -7.62
CA ALA A 127 -24.14 9.87 -7.67
C ALA A 127 -24.49 9.34 -6.26
N LEU A 128 -23.48 9.13 -5.40
CA LEU A 128 -23.68 8.71 -4.01
C LEU A 128 -24.46 9.76 -3.21
N LYS A 129 -24.15 11.06 -3.41
CA LYS A 129 -24.92 12.15 -2.79
C LYS A 129 -26.37 12.17 -3.27
N ASN A 130 -26.62 11.97 -4.56
CA ASN A 130 -27.99 11.89 -5.10
C ASN A 130 -28.79 10.75 -4.46
N TRP A 131 -28.21 9.54 -4.40
CA TRP A 131 -28.81 8.40 -3.70
C TRP A 131 -29.11 8.72 -2.23
N SER A 132 -28.17 9.31 -1.50
CA SER A 132 -28.43 9.66 -0.10
C SER A 132 -29.50 10.74 0.05
N TYR A 133 -29.60 11.69 -0.87
CA TYR A 133 -30.62 12.74 -0.84
C TYR A 133 -32.02 12.15 -1.02
N ALA A 134 -32.20 11.30 -2.04
CA ALA A 134 -33.46 10.61 -2.31
C ALA A 134 -33.90 9.69 -1.16
N PHE A 135 -32.99 8.87 -0.60
CA PHE A 135 -33.33 7.98 0.51
C PHE A 135 -33.60 8.73 1.82
N THR A 136 -32.80 9.72 2.19
CA THR A 136 -33.06 10.48 3.43
C THR A 136 -34.38 11.27 3.33
N ASN A 137 -34.72 11.86 2.17
CA ASN A 137 -36.01 12.52 2.01
C ASN A 137 -37.19 11.53 1.99
N ARG A 138 -37.02 10.29 1.52
CA ARG A 138 -38.01 9.21 1.74
C ARG A 138 -38.26 8.98 3.23
N ASP A 139 -37.20 8.75 4.00
CA ASP A 139 -37.31 8.44 5.43
C ASP A 139 -38.02 9.57 6.19
N LEU A 140 -37.74 10.84 5.83
CA LEU A 140 -38.40 12.02 6.37
C LEU A 140 -39.88 12.13 5.97
N ARG A 141 -40.25 11.78 4.73
CA ARG A 141 -41.66 11.72 4.28
C ARG A 141 -42.44 10.66 5.04
N GLU A 142 -41.85 9.49 5.25
CA GLU A 142 -42.48 8.38 5.94
C GLU A 142 -42.75 8.71 7.41
N ALA A 143 -41.77 9.29 8.10
CA ALA A 143 -41.92 9.79 9.46
C ALA A 143 -42.98 10.92 9.60
N MET A 144 -43.16 11.76 8.57
CA MET A 144 -44.21 12.79 8.53
C MET A 144 -45.62 12.20 8.39
N LEU A 145 -45.77 11.10 7.63
CA LEU A 145 -47.07 10.49 7.33
C LEU A 145 -47.55 9.55 8.44
N ASN A 146 -46.60 8.81 9.04
CA ASN A 146 -46.81 7.82 10.09
C ASN A 146 -45.92 8.14 11.31
N PRO A 147 -46.28 9.15 12.13
CA PRO A 147 -45.56 9.42 13.37
C PRO A 147 -45.79 8.29 14.39
N SER A 148 -44.80 7.43 14.55
CA SER A 148 -44.75 6.38 15.58
C SER A 148 -43.59 6.62 16.55
N ALA A 149 -43.60 5.97 17.72
CA ALA A 149 -42.49 6.04 18.67
C ALA A 149 -41.17 5.47 18.10
N GLU A 150 -41.26 4.53 17.16
CA GLU A 150 -40.11 3.95 16.45
C GLU A 150 -39.58 4.87 15.33
N SER A 151 -40.38 5.80 14.82
CA SER A 151 -39.98 6.77 13.78
C SER A 151 -39.49 8.11 14.36
N ALA A 152 -39.10 8.16 15.63
CA ALA A 152 -38.63 9.37 16.30
C ALA A 152 -37.39 9.95 15.60
N LEU A 153 -37.55 11.12 14.98
CA LEU A 153 -36.46 11.83 14.33
C LEU A 153 -35.50 12.44 15.37
N PRO A 154 -34.17 12.49 15.11
CA PRO A 154 -33.22 13.15 15.99
C PRO A 154 -33.62 14.60 16.30
N GLU A 155 -33.46 15.03 17.56
CA GLU A 155 -33.86 16.37 18.03
C GLU A 155 -33.30 17.52 17.19
N ILE A 156 -32.10 17.35 16.63
CA ILE A 156 -31.43 18.31 15.75
C ILE A 156 -32.32 18.68 14.52
N TYR A 157 -33.12 17.73 14.02
CA TYR A 157 -34.02 17.95 12.87
C TYR A 157 -35.26 18.79 13.20
N SER A 158 -35.57 19.02 14.48
CA SER A 158 -36.67 19.93 14.90
C SER A 158 -36.48 21.36 14.38
N SER A 159 -35.22 21.79 14.21
CA SER A 159 -34.86 23.12 13.71
C SER A 159 -35.12 23.30 12.20
N CYS A 160 -35.18 22.22 11.42
CA CYS A 160 -35.52 22.26 9.99
C CYS A 160 -36.37 21.04 9.58
N PRO A 161 -37.68 21.02 9.93
CA PRO A 161 -38.54 19.89 9.66
C PRO A 161 -38.90 19.80 8.17
N TYR A 162 -39.11 18.58 7.69
CA TYR A 162 -39.65 18.33 6.35
C TYR A 162 -41.05 18.96 6.22
N PRO A 163 -41.41 19.63 5.10
CA PRO A 163 -40.65 19.80 3.85
C PRO A 163 -39.78 21.07 3.77
N ARG A 164 -39.60 21.84 4.85
CA ARG A 164 -38.81 23.09 4.84
C ARG A 164 -37.31 22.87 4.59
N ASN A 165 -36.84 21.63 4.67
CA ASN A 165 -35.47 21.25 4.35
C ASN A 165 -35.14 21.30 2.84
N ILE A 166 -36.15 21.22 1.96
CA ILE A 166 -35.97 21.26 0.50
C ILE A 166 -35.78 22.71 0.05
N THR A 167 -34.54 23.19 0.16
CA THR A 167 -34.11 24.49 -0.35
C THR A 167 -32.85 24.34 -1.20
N LEU A 168 -32.69 25.21 -2.20
CA LEU A 168 -31.48 25.24 -3.03
C LEU A 168 -30.21 25.47 -2.18
N GLY A 169 -30.30 26.30 -1.15
CA GLY A 169 -29.18 26.56 -0.22
C GLY A 169 -28.73 25.30 0.53
N ASN A 170 -29.67 24.50 1.05
CA ASN A 170 -29.33 23.22 1.71
C ASN A 170 -28.73 22.21 0.73
N LEU A 171 -29.24 22.17 -0.51
CA LEU A 171 -28.71 21.30 -1.58
C LEU A 171 -27.27 21.68 -1.95
N VAL A 172 -26.99 22.96 -2.20
CA VAL A 172 -25.65 23.45 -2.55
C VAL A 172 -24.67 23.26 -1.39
N TYR A 173 -25.11 23.50 -0.15
CA TYR A 173 -24.31 23.19 1.04
C TYR A 173 -23.97 21.69 1.12
N PHE A 174 -24.95 20.80 0.91
CA PHE A 174 -24.72 19.35 0.91
C PHE A 174 -23.81 18.89 -0.25
N TRP A 175 -23.94 19.49 -1.44
CA TRP A 175 -23.06 19.20 -2.58
C TRP A 175 -21.59 19.48 -2.25
N LEU A 176 -21.29 20.61 -1.59
CA LEU A 176 -19.92 20.96 -1.22
C LEU A 176 -19.44 20.27 0.08
N ALA A 177 -20.33 19.93 1.01
CA ALA A 177 -19.97 19.35 2.30
C ALA A 177 -19.13 18.05 2.17
N PRO A 178 -18.10 17.84 3.01
CA PRO A 178 -17.22 16.65 2.96
C PRO A 178 -17.87 15.38 3.56
N THR A 179 -19.17 15.17 3.32
CA THR A 179 -19.94 13.99 3.71
C THR A 179 -20.76 13.47 2.53
N LEU A 180 -21.00 12.16 2.51
CA LEU A 180 -21.85 11.49 1.52
C LEU A 180 -23.28 11.23 2.03
N VAL A 181 -23.54 11.45 3.32
CA VAL A 181 -24.86 11.24 3.92
C VAL A 181 -25.60 12.57 4.07
N TYR A 182 -26.73 12.69 3.37
CA TYR A 182 -27.62 13.85 3.50
C TYR A 182 -28.29 13.87 4.88
N GLN A 183 -28.29 15.04 5.51
CA GLN A 183 -29.05 15.36 6.72
C GLN A 183 -29.65 16.77 6.55
N PRO A 184 -30.89 17.04 7.02
CA PRO A 184 -31.50 18.38 6.95
C PRO A 184 -30.69 19.47 7.65
N VAL A 185 -29.98 19.10 8.72
CA VAL A 185 -29.22 19.99 9.59
C VAL A 185 -27.94 19.28 9.99
N TYR A 186 -26.83 19.99 9.89
CA TYR A 186 -25.50 19.51 10.25
C TYR A 186 -24.94 20.32 11.42
N PRO A 187 -24.11 19.72 12.31
CA PRO A 187 -23.31 20.48 13.27
C PRO A 187 -22.43 21.51 12.54
N ARG A 188 -22.45 22.76 13.01
CA ARG A 188 -21.66 23.86 12.42
C ARG A 188 -20.64 24.44 13.39
N SER A 189 -19.47 24.85 12.89
CA SER A 189 -18.51 25.63 13.67
C SER A 189 -18.94 27.11 13.74
N PRO A 190 -18.64 27.83 14.84
CA PRO A 190 -19.07 29.22 15.00
C PRO A 190 -18.38 30.15 13.99
N GLU A 191 -17.09 29.96 13.76
CA GLU A 191 -16.23 30.80 12.90
C GLU A 191 -15.41 29.96 11.90
N ILE A 192 -14.70 30.66 11.00
CA ILE A 192 -13.77 30.10 10.01
C ILE A 192 -12.35 30.55 10.37
N ARG A 193 -11.48 29.61 10.76
CA ARG A 193 -10.10 29.91 11.15
C ARG A 193 -9.19 29.85 9.92
N TRP A 194 -9.04 30.98 9.24
CA TRP A 194 -8.23 31.08 8.01
C TRP A 194 -6.76 30.62 8.17
N SER A 195 -6.16 30.79 9.35
CA SER A 195 -4.82 30.26 9.66
C SER A 195 -4.77 28.72 9.62
N PHE A 196 -5.83 28.05 10.07
CA PHE A 196 -5.98 26.61 9.97
C PHE A 196 -6.17 26.17 8.51
N VAL A 197 -7.03 26.86 7.74
CA VAL A 197 -7.22 26.60 6.30
C VAL A 197 -5.89 26.75 5.55
N GLY A 198 -5.17 27.85 5.73
CA GLY A 198 -3.88 28.09 5.09
C GLY A 198 -2.85 27.00 5.40
N LYS A 199 -2.75 26.58 6.68
CA LYS A 199 -1.88 25.46 7.08
C LYS A 199 -2.28 24.14 6.42
N ARG A 200 -3.57 23.79 6.40
CA ARG A 200 -4.06 22.58 5.74
C ARG A 200 -3.78 22.60 4.22
N MET A 201 -4.00 23.74 3.56
CA MET A 201 -3.72 23.90 2.12
C MET A 201 -2.23 23.83 1.79
N PHE A 202 -1.36 24.41 2.62
CA PHE A 202 0.10 24.27 2.46
C PHE A 202 0.56 22.82 2.60
N GLU A 203 0.03 22.08 3.58
CA GLU A 203 0.31 20.65 3.75
C GLU A 203 -0.19 19.82 2.56
N PHE A 204 -1.39 20.12 2.03
CA PHE A 204 -1.92 19.49 0.81
C PHE A 204 -0.99 19.72 -0.39
N THR A 205 -0.68 20.97 -0.74
CA THR A 205 0.19 21.30 -1.89
C THR A 205 1.58 20.68 -1.76
N SER A 206 2.19 20.74 -0.58
CA SER A 206 3.52 20.16 -0.32
C SER A 206 3.53 18.64 -0.52
N LEU A 207 2.51 17.94 -0.01
CA LEU A 207 2.39 16.49 -0.17
C LEU A 207 2.04 16.10 -1.61
N SER A 208 1.22 16.88 -2.32
CA SER A 208 0.93 16.65 -3.75
C SER A 208 2.18 16.75 -4.61
N ILE A 209 3.04 17.76 -4.38
CA ILE A 209 4.33 17.87 -5.06
C ILE A 209 5.22 16.67 -4.72
N PHE A 210 5.31 16.28 -3.45
CA PHE A 210 6.09 15.12 -3.01
C PHE A 210 5.64 13.81 -3.66
N ILE A 211 4.33 13.55 -3.72
CA ILE A 211 3.72 12.39 -4.39
C ILE A 211 4.08 12.37 -5.88
N TRP A 212 3.98 13.51 -6.55
CA TRP A 212 4.30 13.64 -7.97
C TRP A 212 5.79 13.40 -8.25
N LEU A 213 6.68 13.96 -7.44
CA LEU A 213 8.13 13.71 -7.51
C LEU A 213 8.46 12.21 -7.34
N LEU A 214 7.90 11.55 -6.32
CA LEU A 214 8.09 10.11 -6.12
C LEU A 214 7.54 9.28 -7.28
N SER A 215 6.38 9.66 -7.82
CA SER A 215 5.75 8.95 -8.94
C SER A 215 6.60 9.05 -10.22
N ALA A 216 7.09 10.25 -10.54
CA ALA A 216 7.91 10.50 -11.73
C ALA A 216 9.33 9.90 -11.62
N GLN A 217 10.01 10.10 -10.51
CA GLN A 217 11.43 9.72 -10.34
C GLN A 217 11.64 8.24 -9.97
N TYR A 218 10.61 7.56 -9.45
CA TYR A 218 10.69 6.16 -9.04
C TYR A 218 9.65 5.25 -9.63
N ALA A 219 8.35 5.56 -9.44
CA ALA A 219 7.31 4.62 -9.81
C ALA A 219 7.37 4.35 -11.32
N ALA A 220 7.44 5.41 -12.14
CA ALA A 220 7.56 5.29 -13.59
C ALA A 220 8.78 4.46 -14.07
N PRO A 221 10.04 4.75 -13.68
CA PRO A 221 11.18 3.93 -14.11
C PRO A 221 11.18 2.50 -13.54
N VAL A 222 10.71 2.27 -12.31
CA VAL A 222 10.60 0.91 -11.75
C VAL A 222 9.55 0.09 -12.51
N LEU A 223 8.40 0.70 -12.83
CA LEU A 223 7.34 0.05 -13.59
C LEU A 223 7.78 -0.26 -15.03
N ARG A 224 8.39 0.69 -15.76
CA ARG A 224 8.94 0.46 -17.11
C ARG A 224 9.94 -0.70 -17.15
N ASN A 225 10.92 -0.71 -16.24
CA ASN A 225 11.91 -1.79 -16.12
C ASN A 225 11.32 -3.16 -15.67
N SER A 226 10.02 -3.23 -15.36
CA SER A 226 9.34 -4.47 -14.97
C SER A 226 8.52 -5.09 -16.10
N ILE A 227 8.18 -4.34 -17.16
CA ILE A 227 7.37 -4.81 -18.30
C ILE A 227 8.03 -6.03 -18.96
N ASP A 228 9.29 -5.87 -19.39
CA ASP A 228 10.09 -6.92 -20.05
C ASP A 228 10.21 -8.21 -19.21
N LYS A 229 10.15 -8.09 -17.87
CA LYS A 229 10.26 -9.23 -16.95
C LYS A 229 8.93 -9.94 -16.72
N ILE A 230 7.82 -9.20 -16.74
CA ILE A 230 6.47 -9.79 -16.74
C ILE A 230 6.22 -10.55 -18.05
N ALA A 231 6.65 -10.01 -19.19
CA ALA A 231 6.53 -10.64 -20.51
C ALA A 231 7.21 -12.03 -20.60
N VAL A 232 8.29 -12.25 -19.84
CA VAL A 232 9.05 -13.52 -19.80
C VAL A 232 8.55 -14.47 -18.69
N MET A 233 7.53 -14.08 -17.90
CA MET A 233 6.95 -14.87 -16.79
C MET A 233 7.95 -15.36 -15.72
N ASP A 234 9.05 -14.63 -15.47
CA ASP A 234 9.95 -14.95 -14.35
C ASP A 234 9.34 -14.49 -13.01
N ILE A 235 8.68 -15.42 -12.33
CA ILE A 235 8.04 -15.23 -11.02
C ILE A 235 9.02 -14.67 -9.97
N THR A 236 10.29 -15.06 -10.01
CA THR A 236 11.30 -14.60 -9.04
C THR A 236 11.62 -13.12 -9.27
N SER A 237 11.86 -12.74 -10.54
CA SER A 237 12.01 -11.32 -10.92
C SER A 237 10.76 -10.52 -10.61
N ILE A 238 9.56 -11.04 -10.90
CA ILE A 238 8.28 -10.34 -10.61
C ILE A 238 8.17 -10.06 -9.10
N PHE A 239 8.44 -11.06 -8.24
CA PHE A 239 8.41 -10.87 -6.79
C PHE A 239 9.44 -9.84 -6.31
N GLU A 240 10.67 -9.87 -6.84
CA GLU A 240 11.69 -8.85 -6.54
C GLU A 240 11.23 -7.43 -6.92
N ARG A 241 10.56 -7.27 -8.07
CA ARG A 241 10.02 -5.97 -8.52
C ARG A 241 8.83 -5.51 -7.69
N VAL A 242 7.91 -6.41 -7.33
CA VAL A 242 6.79 -6.11 -6.40
C VAL A 242 7.32 -5.64 -5.05
N MET A 243 8.34 -6.30 -4.49
CA MET A 243 8.96 -5.88 -3.23
C MET A 243 9.64 -4.50 -3.32
N LYS A 244 10.28 -4.18 -4.46
CA LYS A 244 10.85 -2.84 -4.72
C LYS A 244 9.78 -1.76 -4.87
N LEU A 245 8.68 -2.07 -5.58
CA LEU A 245 7.56 -1.15 -5.80
C LEU A 245 6.74 -0.92 -4.52
N SER A 246 6.54 -1.96 -3.72
CA SER A 246 5.81 -1.98 -2.44
C SER A 246 6.19 -0.83 -1.52
N THR A 247 7.49 -0.62 -1.28
CA THR A 247 7.96 0.43 -0.37
C THR A 247 7.60 1.85 -0.85
N ILE A 248 7.66 2.09 -2.16
CA ILE A 248 7.37 3.40 -2.75
C ILE A 248 5.85 3.62 -2.86
N SER A 249 5.11 2.58 -3.26
CA SER A 249 3.64 2.57 -3.29
C SER A 249 3.05 2.89 -1.91
N LEU A 250 3.58 2.28 -0.85
CA LEU A 250 3.21 2.57 0.54
C LEU A 250 3.39 4.06 0.87
N ILE A 251 4.56 4.64 0.58
CA ILE A 251 4.86 6.06 0.90
C ILE A 251 3.93 6.99 0.12
N ILE A 252 3.75 6.76 -1.18
CA ILE A 252 2.85 7.56 -2.03
C ILE A 252 1.41 7.51 -1.51
N TRP A 253 0.94 6.32 -1.12
CA TRP A 253 -0.43 6.12 -0.68
C TRP A 253 -0.70 6.69 0.71
N LEU A 254 0.23 6.55 1.67
CA LEU A 254 0.17 7.21 2.98
C LEU A 254 0.19 8.75 2.86
N ALA A 255 1.05 9.28 1.99
CA ALA A 255 1.08 10.71 1.69
C ALA A 255 -0.22 11.19 1.05
N GLY A 256 -0.78 10.42 0.10
CA GLY A 256 -2.06 10.70 -0.55
C GLY A 256 -3.24 10.69 0.41
N PHE A 257 -3.27 9.76 1.37
CA PHE A 257 -4.26 9.74 2.44
C PHE A 257 -4.19 10.97 3.33
N PHE A 258 -3.01 11.34 3.80
CA PHE A 258 -2.85 12.53 4.64
C PHE A 258 -3.20 13.80 3.86
N ALA A 259 -2.78 13.91 2.60
CA ALA A 259 -3.15 15.03 1.73
C ALA A 259 -4.67 15.13 1.54
N LEU A 260 -5.35 14.03 1.23
CA LEU A 260 -6.79 14.05 0.95
C LEU A 260 -7.63 14.16 2.23
N PHE A 261 -7.54 13.17 3.13
CA PHE A 261 -8.44 13.06 4.28
C PHE A 261 -8.08 14.03 5.41
N GLN A 262 -6.78 14.19 5.71
CA GLN A 262 -6.36 15.02 6.84
C GLN A 262 -6.13 16.49 6.47
N SER A 263 -5.74 16.79 5.22
CA SER A 263 -5.49 18.15 4.77
C SER A 263 -6.67 18.73 3.97
N PHE A 264 -7.02 18.15 2.82
CA PHE A 264 -8.04 18.70 1.92
C PHE A 264 -9.45 18.66 2.52
N LEU A 265 -9.93 17.52 3.05
CA LEU A 265 -11.28 17.46 3.64
C LEU A 265 -11.43 18.34 4.88
N ASN A 266 -10.38 18.50 5.70
CA ASN A 266 -10.40 19.43 6.84
C ASN A 266 -10.37 20.90 6.42
N ALA A 267 -9.66 21.25 5.35
CA ALA A 267 -9.70 22.60 4.77
C ALA A 267 -11.11 22.92 4.26
N LEU A 268 -11.71 22.01 3.49
CA LEU A 268 -13.07 22.12 2.97
C LEU A 268 -14.11 22.20 4.10
N ALA A 269 -13.94 21.39 5.16
CA ALA A 269 -14.79 21.42 6.35
C ALA A 269 -14.74 22.77 7.07
N GLU A 270 -13.54 23.34 7.29
CA GLU A 270 -13.39 24.64 7.94
C GLU A 270 -14.01 25.77 7.11
N VAL A 271 -13.78 25.78 5.79
CA VAL A 271 -14.37 26.77 4.86
C VAL A 271 -15.90 26.72 4.85
N LEU A 272 -16.48 25.51 4.88
CA LEU A 272 -17.94 25.31 4.93
C LEU A 272 -18.53 25.38 6.34
N ARG A 273 -17.72 25.65 7.37
CA ARG A 273 -18.09 25.57 8.80
C ARG A 273 -18.69 24.22 9.21
N PHE A 274 -18.27 23.12 8.60
CA PHE A 274 -18.71 21.77 8.93
C PHE A 274 -18.07 21.30 10.24
N GLY A 275 -18.91 20.93 11.22
CA GLY A 275 -18.48 20.57 12.57
C GLY A 275 -18.07 19.10 12.74
N ASP A 276 -18.68 18.18 11.98
CA ASP A 276 -18.31 16.75 12.01
C ASP A 276 -17.05 16.52 11.17
N ARG A 277 -15.91 16.28 11.82
CA ARG A 277 -14.60 16.12 11.16
C ARG A 277 -14.03 14.72 11.31
N GLU A 278 -14.85 13.76 11.72
CA GLU A 278 -14.44 12.37 11.85
C GLU A 278 -14.45 11.70 10.46
N PHE A 279 -13.49 12.07 9.60
CA PHE A 279 -13.34 11.48 8.26
C PHE A 279 -12.70 10.09 8.28
N TYR A 280 -11.91 9.81 9.32
CA TYR A 280 -11.20 8.55 9.54
C TYR A 280 -11.01 8.31 11.05
N LEU A 281 -10.69 7.07 11.44
CA LEU A 281 -10.25 6.66 12.79
C LEU A 281 -8.82 6.10 12.75
N ASP A 282 -8.34 5.55 13.85
CA ASP A 282 -7.00 4.95 14.05
C ASP A 282 -6.81 3.60 13.31
N TRP A 283 -7.07 3.60 11.99
CA TRP A 283 -6.99 2.43 11.12
C TRP A 283 -5.60 1.77 11.10
N TRP A 284 -4.53 2.50 11.41
CA TRP A 284 -3.16 1.96 11.52
C TRP A 284 -2.96 0.99 12.71
N ASN A 285 -3.88 1.02 13.69
CA ASN A 285 -3.93 0.12 14.84
C ASN A 285 -4.95 -1.02 14.66
N SER A 286 -5.50 -1.21 13.45
CA SER A 286 -6.55 -2.20 13.22
C SER A 286 -6.09 -3.63 13.51
N SER A 287 -6.81 -4.34 14.38
CA SER A 287 -6.56 -5.76 14.68
C SER A 287 -7.13 -6.73 13.64
N SER A 288 -7.84 -6.24 12.63
CA SER A 288 -8.37 -7.04 11.53
C SER A 288 -8.59 -6.19 10.27
N LEU A 289 -8.58 -6.83 9.10
CA LEU A 289 -8.87 -6.17 7.83
C LEU A 289 -10.32 -5.64 7.78
N GLY A 290 -11.24 -6.30 8.48
CA GLY A 290 -12.62 -5.84 8.64
C GLY A 290 -12.75 -4.61 9.54
N MET A 291 -11.84 -4.38 10.50
CA MET A 291 -11.78 -3.13 11.26
C MET A 291 -11.22 -1.99 10.40
N TYR A 292 -10.12 -2.22 9.69
CA TYR A 292 -9.52 -1.25 8.75
C TYR A 292 -10.56 -0.66 7.78
N TRP A 293 -11.37 -1.50 7.11
CA TRP A 293 -12.37 -1.02 6.14
C TRP A 293 -13.49 -0.15 6.74
N ARG A 294 -13.70 -0.19 8.06
CA ARG A 294 -14.66 0.66 8.78
C ARG A 294 -14.04 1.98 9.26
N SER A 295 -12.72 2.00 9.53
CA SER A 295 -12.00 3.16 10.08
C SER A 295 -11.26 4.00 9.04
N TRP A 296 -10.91 3.45 7.88
CA TRP A 296 -10.17 4.13 6.82
C TRP A 296 -10.87 5.36 6.24
N ASN A 297 -12.09 5.18 5.72
CA ASN A 297 -12.87 6.22 5.04
C ASN A 297 -14.30 6.18 5.59
N ARG A 298 -14.55 6.97 6.64
CA ARG A 298 -15.86 7.02 7.30
C ARG A 298 -16.98 7.56 6.41
N PRO A 299 -16.80 8.61 5.59
CA PRO A 299 -17.87 9.07 4.71
C PRO A 299 -18.44 7.96 3.81
N VAL A 300 -17.59 7.12 3.20
CA VAL A 300 -18.02 5.98 2.37
C VAL A 300 -18.56 4.83 3.24
N TYR A 301 -17.89 4.51 4.36
CA TYR A 301 -18.37 3.46 5.27
C TYR A 301 -19.77 3.77 5.84
N LEU A 302 -20.00 5.00 6.30
CA LEU A 302 -21.30 5.45 6.84
C LEU A 302 -22.38 5.47 5.76
N PHE A 303 -22.05 5.85 4.52
CA PHE A 303 -22.96 5.73 3.39
C PHE A 303 -23.38 4.27 3.16
N MET A 304 -22.41 3.37 3.00
CA MET A 304 -22.68 1.94 2.76
C MET A 304 -23.41 1.30 3.94
N LYS A 305 -23.06 1.68 5.17
CA LYS A 305 -23.73 1.20 6.40
C LYS A 305 -25.20 1.62 6.42
N ARG A 306 -25.49 2.92 6.20
CA ARG A 306 -26.85 3.47 6.28
C ARG A 306 -27.74 2.97 5.15
N HIS A 307 -27.27 3.00 3.91
CA HIS A 307 -28.13 2.83 2.73
C HIS A 307 -28.13 1.42 2.14
N VAL A 308 -27.09 0.61 2.40
CA VAL A 308 -26.98 -0.77 1.88
C VAL A 308 -27.06 -1.80 3.02
N TYR A 309 -26.17 -1.72 4.01
CA TYR A 309 -26.06 -2.74 5.05
C TYR A 309 -27.29 -2.79 5.98
N SER A 310 -27.61 -1.69 6.67
CA SER A 310 -28.72 -1.64 7.63
C SER A 310 -30.08 -2.00 7.00
N PRO A 311 -30.44 -1.56 5.78
CA PRO A 311 -31.68 -1.96 5.11
C PRO A 311 -31.70 -3.42 4.60
N LEU A 312 -30.56 -4.10 4.50
CA LEU A 312 -30.51 -5.55 4.24
C LEU A 312 -30.73 -6.33 5.55
N ILE A 313 -30.06 -5.94 6.64
CA ILE A 313 -30.26 -6.56 7.96
C ILE A 313 -31.71 -6.37 8.45
N GLY A 314 -32.29 -5.17 8.28
CA GLY A 314 -33.68 -4.89 8.64
C GLY A 314 -34.72 -5.66 7.82
N ARG A 315 -34.32 -6.29 6.70
CA ARG A 315 -35.15 -7.23 5.91
C ARG A 315 -34.91 -8.70 6.25
N GLY A 316 -34.06 -9.00 7.25
CA GLY A 316 -33.76 -10.37 7.68
C GLY A 316 -32.62 -11.07 6.93
N TYR A 317 -31.86 -10.37 6.07
CA TYR A 317 -30.68 -10.97 5.42
C TYR A 317 -29.54 -11.21 6.41
N SER A 318 -28.74 -12.26 6.17
CA SER A 318 -27.60 -12.59 7.03
C SER A 318 -26.51 -11.50 7.01
N PRO A 319 -25.76 -11.27 8.10
CA PRO A 319 -24.65 -10.32 8.14
C PRO A 319 -23.56 -10.60 7.08
N LEU A 320 -23.33 -11.87 6.74
CA LEU A 320 -22.39 -12.25 5.69
C LEU A 320 -22.91 -11.83 4.31
N THR A 321 -24.17 -12.13 3.99
CA THR A 321 -24.81 -11.72 2.74
C THR A 321 -24.79 -10.19 2.58
N ALA A 322 -25.18 -9.45 3.63
CA ALA A 322 -25.16 -7.99 3.62
C ALA A 322 -23.75 -7.42 3.43
N SER A 323 -22.73 -8.05 4.03
CA SER A 323 -21.33 -7.67 3.84
C SER A 323 -20.87 -7.93 2.40
N THR A 324 -21.16 -9.11 1.83
CA THR A 324 -20.81 -9.45 0.44
C THR A 324 -21.44 -8.47 -0.55
N VAL A 325 -22.70 -8.08 -0.36
CA VAL A 325 -23.35 -7.06 -1.22
C VAL A 325 -22.66 -5.69 -1.10
N VAL A 326 -22.31 -5.24 0.10
CA VAL A 326 -21.56 -3.98 0.30
C VAL A 326 -20.20 -4.02 -0.39
N PHE A 327 -19.46 -5.14 -0.25
CA PHE A 327 -18.17 -5.29 -0.92
C PHE A 327 -18.31 -5.39 -2.45
N LEU A 328 -19.34 -6.04 -2.98
CA LEU A 328 -19.62 -6.08 -4.41
C LEU A 328 -19.93 -4.70 -4.99
N VAL A 329 -20.81 -3.92 -4.33
CA VAL A 329 -21.12 -2.54 -4.75
C VAL A 329 -19.88 -1.65 -4.67
N SER A 330 -19.09 -1.77 -3.60
CA SER A 330 -17.80 -1.06 -3.48
C SER A 330 -16.84 -1.44 -4.61
N ALA A 331 -16.70 -2.73 -4.90
CA ALA A 331 -15.80 -3.26 -5.92
C ALA A 331 -16.18 -2.79 -7.33
N LEU A 332 -17.49 -2.75 -7.66
CA LEU A 332 -17.99 -2.18 -8.91
C LEU A 332 -17.66 -0.69 -9.05
N LEU A 333 -17.79 0.10 -7.97
CA LEU A 333 -17.42 1.52 -7.99
C LEU A 333 -15.91 1.76 -8.12
N HIS A 334 -15.08 0.86 -7.59
CA HIS A 334 -13.62 0.93 -7.77
C HIS A 334 -13.19 0.53 -9.19
N GLU A 335 -13.86 -0.46 -9.80
CA GLU A 335 -13.64 -0.80 -11.21
C GLU A 335 -14.10 0.33 -12.13
N LEU A 336 -15.22 0.99 -11.84
CA LEU A 336 -15.66 2.20 -12.56
C LEU A 336 -14.58 3.30 -12.48
N LEU A 337 -14.09 3.59 -11.27
CA LEU A 337 -13.12 4.64 -10.98
C LEU A 337 -11.74 4.44 -11.64
N VAL A 338 -11.27 3.19 -11.74
CA VAL A 338 -9.91 2.87 -12.23
C VAL A 338 -9.93 2.29 -13.65
N GLY A 339 -10.90 1.45 -13.97
CA GLY A 339 -11.04 0.79 -15.27
C GLY A 339 -11.39 1.76 -16.41
N ILE A 340 -12.29 2.72 -16.19
CA ILE A 340 -12.68 3.69 -17.22
C ILE A 340 -11.50 4.59 -17.61
N PRO A 341 -10.82 5.31 -16.69
CA PRO A 341 -9.77 6.24 -17.09
C PRO A 341 -8.51 5.54 -17.59
N THR A 342 -8.35 4.25 -17.26
CA THR A 342 -7.29 3.40 -17.82
C THR A 342 -7.72 2.69 -19.11
N HIS A 343 -8.91 2.97 -19.65
CA HIS A 343 -9.43 2.36 -20.89
C HIS A 343 -9.39 0.82 -20.89
N ASN A 344 -9.30 0.16 -19.73
CA ASN A 344 -9.06 -1.27 -19.59
C ASN A 344 -10.36 -2.09 -19.52
N MET A 345 -11.49 -1.52 -19.96
CA MET A 345 -12.82 -2.14 -19.91
C MET A 345 -13.24 -2.82 -21.23
N ILE A 346 -12.29 -3.40 -21.98
CA ILE A 346 -12.63 -4.18 -23.18
C ILE A 346 -12.86 -5.64 -22.77
N GLY A 347 -14.12 -6.07 -22.66
CA GLY A 347 -14.37 -7.51 -22.50
C GLY A 347 -15.72 -7.92 -21.94
N THR A 348 -16.82 -7.61 -22.63
CA THR A 348 -18.14 -8.23 -22.37
C THR A 348 -18.18 -9.76 -22.57
N GLU A 349 -17.06 -10.39 -22.91
CA GLU A 349 -16.88 -11.84 -23.07
C GLU A 349 -15.93 -12.47 -22.04
N MET A 350 -15.30 -11.69 -21.15
CA MET A 350 -14.36 -12.20 -20.13
C MET A 350 -14.54 -11.52 -18.77
N PRO A 351 -15.16 -12.18 -17.76
CA PRO A 351 -15.32 -11.64 -16.41
C PRO A 351 -14.00 -11.56 -15.59
N CYS A 352 -12.86 -11.81 -16.23
CA CYS A 352 -11.54 -11.94 -15.61
C CYS A 352 -10.66 -10.67 -15.70
N GLU A 353 -11.06 -9.67 -16.50
CA GLU A 353 -10.28 -8.42 -16.67
C GLU A 353 -10.55 -7.36 -15.59
N CYS A 354 -11.57 -7.57 -14.75
CA CYS A 354 -11.91 -6.71 -13.63
C CYS A 354 -10.93 -6.89 -12.45
N VAL A 355 -9.69 -6.41 -12.59
CA VAL A 355 -8.59 -6.62 -11.63
C VAL A 355 -8.89 -5.97 -10.27
N ALA A 356 -9.53 -4.79 -10.22
CA ALA A 356 -9.95 -4.17 -8.97
C ALA A 356 -11.14 -4.89 -8.36
N LEU A 357 -12.10 -5.36 -9.18
CA LEU A 357 -13.24 -6.15 -8.72
C LEU A 357 -12.78 -7.45 -8.02
N VAL A 358 -11.95 -8.24 -8.71
CA VAL A 358 -11.39 -9.49 -8.17
C VAL A 358 -10.49 -9.20 -6.97
N GLY A 359 -9.64 -8.17 -7.04
CA GLY A 359 -8.76 -7.76 -5.93
C GLY A 359 -9.51 -7.32 -4.67
N MET A 360 -10.67 -6.68 -4.80
CA MET A 360 -11.57 -6.34 -3.68
C MET A 360 -12.28 -7.58 -3.13
N LEU A 361 -12.88 -8.41 -4.01
CA LEU A 361 -13.59 -9.62 -3.59
C LEU A 361 -12.65 -10.64 -2.92
N PHE A 362 -11.39 -10.71 -3.35
CA PHE A 362 -10.37 -11.56 -2.75
C PHE A 362 -10.03 -11.20 -1.29
N GLN A 363 -10.39 -10.00 -0.83
CA GLN A 363 -10.22 -9.61 0.57
C GLN A 363 -11.31 -10.21 1.48
N LEU A 364 -12.45 -10.67 0.95
CA LEU A 364 -13.51 -11.28 1.76
C LEU A 364 -13.04 -12.57 2.49
N PRO A 365 -12.36 -13.53 1.83
CA PRO A 365 -11.69 -14.64 2.51
C PRO A 365 -10.70 -14.19 3.59
N LEU A 366 -9.92 -13.14 3.33
CA LEU A 366 -8.92 -12.64 4.28
C LEU A 366 -9.57 -11.96 5.50
N ILE A 367 -10.70 -11.27 5.32
CA ILE A 367 -11.54 -10.77 6.42
C ILE A 367 -12.11 -11.94 7.23
N ALA A 368 -12.60 -12.99 6.58
CA ALA A 368 -13.12 -14.18 7.27
C ALA A 368 -12.03 -14.91 8.09
N ILE A 369 -10.81 -15.00 7.57
CA ILE A 369 -9.65 -15.60 8.25
C ILE A 369 -9.16 -14.72 9.43
N THR A 370 -9.28 -13.39 9.32
CA THR A 370 -8.85 -12.46 10.39
C THR A 370 -9.92 -12.17 11.44
N ALA A 371 -11.19 -12.45 11.17
CA ALA A 371 -12.30 -12.24 12.12
C ALA A 371 -12.20 -13.04 13.44
N PRO A 372 -11.68 -14.30 13.48
CA PRO A 372 -11.39 -14.99 14.73
C PRO A 372 -10.30 -14.30 15.57
N LEU A 373 -9.30 -13.69 14.93
CA LEU A 373 -8.22 -12.96 15.62
C LEU A 373 -8.73 -11.69 16.28
N GLU A 374 -9.72 -11.00 15.68
CA GLU A 374 -10.41 -9.85 16.30
C GLU A 374 -11.16 -10.23 17.59
N LYS A 375 -11.63 -11.48 17.69
CA LYS A 375 -12.39 -11.98 18.84
C LYS A 375 -11.51 -12.51 19.98
N MET A 376 -10.21 -12.72 19.75
CA MET A 376 -9.28 -13.13 20.81
C MET A 376 -9.02 -11.96 21.76
N LYS A 377 -9.29 -12.15 23.06
CA LYS A 377 -9.07 -11.11 24.09
C LYS A 377 -7.59 -10.89 24.42
N ASP A 378 -6.71 -11.81 24.02
CA ASP A 378 -5.27 -11.76 24.28
C ASP A 378 -4.59 -10.62 23.47
N PRO A 379 -3.77 -9.74 24.08
CA PRO A 379 -3.02 -8.71 23.37
C PRO A 379 -2.20 -9.24 22.18
N SER A 380 -1.65 -10.46 22.26
CA SER A 380 -0.88 -11.08 21.17
C SER A 380 -1.73 -11.24 19.90
N GLY A 381 -3.01 -11.61 20.04
CA GLY A 381 -3.93 -11.77 18.91
C GLY A 381 -4.13 -10.48 18.12
N LYS A 382 -4.22 -9.34 18.81
CA LYS A 382 -4.33 -8.00 18.20
C LYS A 382 -3.06 -7.62 17.44
N VAL A 383 -1.88 -7.91 18.01
CA VAL A 383 -0.59 -7.64 17.37
C VAL A 383 -0.39 -8.50 16.12
N ILE A 384 -0.74 -9.79 16.17
CA ILE A 384 -0.71 -10.70 15.02
C ILE A 384 -1.67 -10.21 13.92
N GLY A 385 -2.91 -9.83 14.28
CA GLY A 385 -3.89 -9.28 13.34
C GLY A 385 -3.41 -8.00 12.65
N ASN A 386 -2.83 -7.06 13.41
CA ASN A 386 -2.24 -5.84 12.85
C ASN A 386 -1.03 -6.15 11.94
N SER A 387 -0.22 -7.14 12.30
CA SER A 387 0.94 -7.57 11.49
C SER A 387 0.49 -8.18 10.15
N ILE A 388 -0.56 -9.01 10.15
CA ILE A 388 -1.17 -9.56 8.94
C ILE A 388 -1.77 -8.43 8.08
N PHE A 389 -2.44 -7.45 8.71
CA PHE A 389 -2.94 -6.27 8.01
C PHE A 389 -1.80 -5.53 7.28
N TRP A 390 -0.73 -5.14 7.98
CA TRP A 390 0.39 -4.41 7.35
C TRP A 390 1.10 -5.23 6.27
N VAL A 391 1.30 -6.54 6.44
CA VAL A 391 1.90 -7.39 5.40
C VAL A 391 1.01 -7.47 4.17
N SER A 392 -0.30 -7.71 4.34
CA SER A 392 -1.26 -7.72 3.24
C SER A 392 -1.33 -6.37 2.53
N PHE A 393 -1.38 -5.29 3.30
CA PHE A 393 -1.48 -3.93 2.82
C PHE A 393 -0.25 -3.53 2.00
N CYS A 394 0.95 -3.77 2.54
CA CYS A 394 2.22 -3.37 1.94
C CYS A 394 2.63 -4.25 0.76
N VAL A 395 2.35 -5.55 0.75
CA VAL A 395 2.92 -6.49 -0.25
C VAL A 395 1.91 -6.89 -1.31
N VAL A 396 0.67 -7.22 -0.92
CA VAL A 396 -0.30 -7.91 -1.79
C VAL A 396 -1.41 -6.99 -2.32
N GLY A 397 -1.79 -5.95 -1.57
CA GLY A 397 -2.88 -5.05 -1.94
C GLY A 397 -2.50 -4.00 -2.99
N GLN A 398 -2.18 -2.78 -2.53
CA GLN A 398 -1.98 -1.61 -3.39
C GLN A 398 -0.92 -1.78 -4.49
N PRO A 399 0.32 -2.27 -4.23
CA PRO A 399 1.37 -2.29 -5.25
C PRO A 399 1.13 -3.35 -6.34
N LEU A 400 0.50 -4.47 -6.02
CA LEU A 400 0.17 -5.49 -7.01
C LEU A 400 -0.92 -4.98 -7.96
N GLY A 401 -1.97 -4.34 -7.42
CA GLY A 401 -2.99 -3.68 -8.24
C GLY A 401 -2.41 -2.62 -9.16
N ALA A 402 -1.56 -1.72 -8.63
CA ALA A 402 -0.90 -0.68 -9.42
C ALA A 402 -0.01 -1.26 -10.54
N LEU A 403 0.74 -2.35 -10.25
CA LEU A 403 1.57 -3.04 -11.25
C LEU A 403 0.73 -3.66 -12.37
N LEU A 404 -0.38 -4.33 -12.02
CA LEU A 404 -1.27 -4.98 -12.99
C LEU A 404 -1.99 -3.98 -13.90
N TYR A 405 -2.56 -2.91 -13.34
CA TYR A 405 -3.20 -1.86 -14.16
C TYR A 405 -2.19 -1.12 -15.06
N PHE A 406 -0.97 -0.87 -14.57
CA PHE A 406 0.07 -0.26 -15.40
C PHE A 406 0.52 -1.20 -16.53
N PHE A 407 0.67 -2.50 -16.26
CA PHE A 407 1.00 -3.49 -17.28
C PHE A 407 -0.10 -3.60 -18.35
N ALA A 408 -1.37 -3.68 -17.94
CA ALA A 408 -2.51 -3.70 -18.86
C ALA A 408 -2.55 -2.46 -19.77
N TRP A 409 -2.35 -1.27 -19.19
CA TRP A 409 -2.26 -0.02 -19.95
C TRP A 409 -1.13 -0.04 -21.00
N GLN A 410 0.08 -0.45 -20.61
CA GLN A 410 1.24 -0.45 -21.53
C GLN A 410 1.07 -1.50 -22.64
N ALA A 411 0.61 -2.70 -22.33
CA ALA A 411 0.35 -3.74 -23.33
C ALA A 411 -0.63 -3.27 -24.41
N LYS A 412 -1.65 -2.48 -24.03
CA LYS A 412 -2.61 -1.88 -24.97
C LYS A 412 -2.00 -0.75 -25.80
N CYS A 413 -1.14 0.10 -25.24
CA CYS A 413 -0.41 1.12 -25.99
C CYS A 413 0.57 0.51 -27.01
N GLU A 414 1.25 -0.58 -26.67
CA GLU A 414 2.15 -1.30 -27.59
C GLU A 414 1.38 -1.98 -28.73
N MET A 415 0.17 -2.50 -28.47
CA MET A 415 -0.69 -3.12 -29.49
C MET A 415 -1.17 -2.13 -30.57
N PHE A 416 -1.23 -0.83 -30.27
CA PHE A 416 -1.45 0.23 -31.27
C PHE A 416 -0.19 0.55 -32.12
N SER A 417 0.98 0.02 -31.74
CA SER A 417 2.27 0.31 -32.36
C SER A 417 2.92 -0.89 -33.06
N ARG A 418 2.58 -2.13 -32.67
CA ARG A 418 3.07 -3.39 -33.27
C ARG A 418 2.00 -4.50 -33.20
N PRO A 419 1.99 -5.47 -34.13
CA PRO A 419 1.04 -6.59 -34.10
C PRO A 419 1.23 -7.47 -32.84
N PRO A 420 0.17 -8.14 -32.37
CA PRO A 420 0.14 -8.75 -31.04
C PRO A 420 1.01 -10.01 -30.95
N LEU A 421 1.86 -10.07 -29.92
CA LEU A 421 2.75 -11.20 -29.64
C LEU A 421 2.19 -12.21 -28.63
N PHE A 422 1.03 -11.96 -28.00
CA PHE A 422 0.45 -12.84 -26.97
C PHE A 422 -1.07 -12.98 -27.03
N LYS A 423 -1.57 -14.17 -26.64
CA LYS A 423 -2.99 -14.53 -26.49
C LYS A 423 -3.52 -14.23 -25.08
N SER A 424 -4.82 -13.97 -24.95
CA SER A 424 -5.50 -13.40 -23.76
C SER A 424 -5.62 -14.30 -22.50
N GLY A 425 -4.62 -15.12 -22.18
CA GLY A 425 -4.64 -16.06 -21.04
C GLY A 425 -3.57 -15.85 -19.96
N THR A 426 -2.58 -15.00 -20.21
CA THR A 426 -1.34 -14.96 -19.42
C THR A 426 -1.54 -14.35 -18.02
N VAL A 427 -2.31 -13.27 -17.89
CA VAL A 427 -2.50 -12.56 -16.59
C VAL A 427 -3.22 -13.42 -15.55
N VAL A 428 -4.27 -14.14 -15.96
CA VAL A 428 -5.01 -15.08 -15.09
C VAL A 428 -4.10 -16.23 -14.66
N THR A 429 -3.28 -16.73 -15.58
CA THR A 429 -2.30 -17.79 -15.28
C THR A 429 -1.25 -17.33 -14.28
N ILE A 430 -0.76 -16.08 -14.39
CA ILE A 430 0.17 -15.48 -13.41
C ILE A 430 -0.48 -15.40 -12.03
N LEU A 431 -1.71 -14.87 -11.92
CA LEU A 431 -2.41 -14.74 -10.63
C LEU A 431 -2.69 -16.11 -9.97
N ILE A 432 -3.19 -17.08 -10.74
CA ILE A 432 -3.46 -18.44 -10.23
C ILE A 432 -2.15 -19.13 -9.80
N LYS A 433 -1.06 -18.97 -10.55
CA LYS A 433 0.22 -19.67 -10.29
C LYS A 433 0.97 -19.06 -9.11
N LEU A 434 1.02 -17.72 -9.00
CA LEU A 434 1.53 -17.01 -7.82
C LEU A 434 0.80 -17.44 -6.54
N PHE A 435 -0.53 -17.60 -6.59
CA PHE A 435 -1.31 -17.95 -5.42
C PHE A 435 -1.28 -19.45 -5.08
N SER A 436 -1.23 -20.31 -6.10
CA SER A 436 -1.04 -21.76 -5.93
C SER A 436 0.27 -22.08 -5.20
N GLU A 437 1.38 -21.40 -5.54
CA GLU A 437 2.66 -21.57 -4.84
C GLU A 437 2.67 -20.96 -3.44
N SER A 438 1.88 -19.89 -3.19
CA SER A 438 1.73 -19.30 -1.86
C SER A 438 0.92 -20.18 -0.89
N LEU A 439 -0.12 -20.87 -1.38
CA LEU A 439 -0.88 -21.84 -0.59
C LEU A 439 -0.17 -23.20 -0.49
N GLY A 440 0.56 -23.60 -1.52
CA GLY A 440 1.18 -24.93 -1.67
C GLY A 440 2.23 -25.30 -0.61
N ARG A 441 2.69 -24.35 0.21
CA ARG A 441 3.61 -24.60 1.32
C ARG A 441 2.95 -24.88 2.68
N VAL A 442 1.63 -24.77 2.81
CA VAL A 442 0.91 -25.14 4.06
C VAL A 442 0.44 -26.60 4.02
N ARG A 443 1.41 -27.48 4.25
CA ARG A 443 1.29 -28.82 4.87
C ARG A 443 0.02 -29.65 4.57
N ARG A 444 0.16 -30.65 3.67
CA ARG A 444 -0.78 -31.78 3.56
C ARG A 444 -1.04 -32.44 4.92
N ARG A 445 -2.27 -32.39 5.42
CA ARG A 445 -2.88 -33.47 6.21
C ARG A 445 -4.29 -33.73 5.69
N LYS A 446 -4.54 -34.99 5.36
CA LYS A 446 -5.82 -35.49 4.85
C LYS A 446 -6.91 -35.29 5.90
N TYR A 447 -8.08 -34.80 5.50
CA TYR A 447 -9.34 -35.46 5.81
C TYR A 447 -10.28 -35.31 4.62
N THR A 448 -10.66 -36.45 4.05
CA THR A 448 -11.69 -36.61 3.03
C THR A 448 -13.06 -36.47 3.70
N TYR A 449 -14.06 -35.94 2.98
CA TYR A 449 -15.38 -36.57 2.73
C TYR A 449 -16.48 -35.52 2.46
N LEU A 450 -17.14 -35.67 1.29
CA LEU A 450 -18.57 -35.39 0.98
C LEU A 450 -19.08 -33.92 1.16
N ILE A 451 -19.97 -33.33 0.35
CA ILE A 451 -20.77 -33.79 -0.80
C ILE A 451 -21.15 -32.58 -1.72
N TRP A 452 -20.98 -32.74 -3.04
CA TRP A 452 -21.77 -32.24 -4.19
C TRP A 452 -22.05 -30.73 -4.46
N MET A 453 -21.42 -30.24 -5.54
CA MET A 453 -22.09 -29.75 -6.78
C MET A 453 -21.38 -30.46 -7.96
N PRO A 454 -22.05 -30.96 -9.03
CA PRO A 454 -22.60 -30.17 -10.14
C PRO A 454 -23.91 -30.81 -10.75
N PRO A 455 -24.42 -30.47 -11.98
CA PRO A 455 -23.79 -30.62 -13.33
C PRO A 455 -23.69 -29.27 -14.10
N LEU A 456 -22.77 -29.02 -15.06
CA LEU A 456 -22.58 -29.60 -16.42
C LEU A 456 -23.78 -29.33 -17.37
N ALA A 457 -23.64 -29.04 -18.68
CA ALA A 457 -22.53 -29.20 -19.63
C ALA A 457 -22.61 -28.19 -20.82
N LEU A 458 -21.88 -28.49 -21.92
CA LEU A 458 -21.66 -27.72 -23.17
C LEU A 458 -20.56 -26.64 -23.02
N TYR A 459 -19.44 -26.67 -23.76
CA TYR A 459 -19.10 -27.43 -24.98
C TYR A 459 -17.62 -27.89 -24.93
N PHE A 460 -17.36 -29.16 -25.23
CA PHE A 460 -16.04 -29.69 -25.57
C PHE A 460 -15.97 -29.93 -27.10
N ASP A 461 -14.80 -30.30 -27.61
CA ASP A 461 -14.53 -30.72 -29.00
C ASP A 461 -14.51 -29.62 -30.09
N TRP A 462 -13.35 -28.96 -30.20
CA TRP A 462 -12.74 -28.73 -31.51
C TRP A 462 -11.29 -29.23 -31.50
N LEU A 463 -11.15 -30.51 -31.85
CA LEU A 463 -9.90 -31.27 -31.85
C LEU A 463 -9.15 -31.09 -33.20
N SER A 464 -7.83 -31.04 -33.14
CA SER A 464 -6.91 -31.59 -34.16
C SER A 464 -7.21 -31.32 -35.65
N ILE A 465 -6.58 -30.29 -36.22
CA ILE A 465 -6.14 -30.23 -37.64
C ILE A 465 -4.84 -29.40 -37.72
N CYS A 466 -4.02 -29.65 -38.75
CA CYS A 466 -2.71 -29.04 -39.04
C CYS A 466 -1.52 -29.44 -38.15
N ASN A 467 -0.98 -30.62 -38.45
CA ASN A 467 0.43 -30.96 -38.29
C ASN A 467 1.09 -31.05 -39.70
N ARG A 468 2.41 -30.83 -39.78
CA ARG A 468 3.32 -30.88 -40.96
C ARG A 468 3.31 -29.68 -41.95
N GLU A 469 4.45 -29.00 -42.00
CA GLU A 469 5.45 -28.99 -43.09
C GLU A 469 6.80 -28.59 -42.42
N ALA A 470 7.80 -29.47 -42.38
CA ALA A 470 9.01 -29.44 -43.21
C ALA A 470 10.03 -28.30 -42.88
N LEU A 471 11.36 -28.43 -42.90
CA LEU A 471 12.38 -29.50 -42.80
C LEU A 471 13.73 -28.80 -43.10
N LYS A 472 14.83 -29.23 -42.48
CA LYS A 472 16.26 -28.97 -42.86
C LYS A 472 16.82 -27.54 -42.66
N PHE A 473 17.82 -27.43 -41.77
CA PHE A 473 19.21 -27.44 -42.21
C PHE A 473 20.07 -28.23 -41.19
N ASN A 474 21.28 -28.64 -41.58
CA ASN A 474 21.99 -29.80 -41.02
C ASN A 474 23.50 -29.52 -40.87
N VAL A 475 24.25 -30.47 -40.27
CA VAL A 475 25.70 -30.77 -40.45
C VAL A 475 26.70 -30.45 -39.30
N ILE A 476 27.00 -31.50 -38.51
CA ILE A 476 28.33 -32.13 -38.20
C ILE A 476 29.51 -31.27 -37.66
N HIS A 477 30.01 -31.59 -36.45
CA HIS A 477 31.30 -32.33 -36.28
C HIS A 477 31.44 -33.03 -34.91
N HIS A 478 32.33 -34.03 -34.87
CA HIS A 478 32.40 -35.09 -33.85
C HIS A 478 33.80 -35.20 -33.19
N SER A 479 33.83 -35.75 -31.96
CA SER A 479 34.94 -36.49 -31.32
C SER A 479 36.27 -35.80 -30.93
N CYS A 480 36.70 -35.99 -29.67
CA CYS A 480 37.98 -36.66 -29.36
C CYS A 480 38.01 -37.24 -27.92
N LEU A 481 38.82 -38.29 -27.71
CA LEU A 481 38.88 -39.14 -26.51
C LEU A 481 40.14 -38.87 -25.66
N GLY A 482 40.15 -39.32 -24.40
CA GLY A 482 41.38 -39.39 -23.58
C GLY A 482 41.14 -39.89 -22.16
N ASN A 483 41.52 -41.13 -21.85
CA ASN A 483 41.27 -41.83 -20.58
C ASN A 483 42.58 -42.44 -20.07
N VAL A 484 42.97 -42.31 -18.78
CA VAL A 484 44.03 -43.09 -18.11
C VAL A 484 43.78 -43.12 -16.58
N ASN A 485 43.88 -44.31 -15.95
CA ASN A 485 43.87 -44.56 -14.48
C ASN A 485 45.31 -44.42 -13.90
N THR A 486 45.63 -44.26 -12.59
CA THR A 486 45.75 -45.25 -11.47
C THR A 486 46.79 -44.65 -10.46
N ASP A 487 46.94 -44.96 -9.16
CA ASP A 487 46.13 -45.68 -8.14
C ASP A 487 46.62 -45.36 -6.69
N VAL A 488 46.02 -45.98 -5.66
CA VAL A 488 46.57 -46.45 -4.35
C VAL A 488 47.47 -45.53 -3.47
N GLY A 489 47.05 -45.34 -2.21
CA GLY A 489 47.92 -45.79 -1.09
C GLY A 489 48.32 -44.83 0.05
N SER A 490 47.85 -45.18 1.26
CA SER A 490 48.49 -44.99 2.58
C SER A 490 48.62 -43.59 3.23
N SER A 491 48.15 -43.57 4.47
CA SER A 491 48.18 -42.51 5.49
C SER A 491 49.51 -42.40 6.27
N ALA A 492 49.60 -41.32 7.06
CA ALA A 492 50.40 -41.20 8.29
C ALA A 492 51.92 -40.89 8.18
N LEU A 493 52.27 -39.69 7.66
CA LEU A 493 53.48 -38.93 8.07
C LEU A 493 53.50 -37.49 7.51
N ARG A 494 52.56 -36.60 7.92
CA ARG A 494 52.59 -35.17 7.52
C ARG A 494 51.77 -34.21 8.41
N MET A 495 51.96 -34.23 9.74
CA MET A 495 51.12 -33.44 10.65
C MET A 495 51.67 -32.05 11.07
N GLU A 496 52.95 -31.73 10.85
CA GLU A 496 53.54 -30.48 11.40
C GLU A 496 54.12 -29.46 10.39
N ILE A 497 54.00 -29.65 9.07
CA ILE A 497 54.57 -28.71 8.07
C ILE A 497 53.51 -28.03 7.17
N ASN A 498 52.28 -28.56 7.09
CA ASN A 498 51.30 -28.14 6.07
C ASN A 498 50.40 -26.93 6.40
N PHE A 499 50.47 -26.31 7.59
CA PHE A 499 49.59 -25.17 7.91
C PHE A 499 50.07 -23.84 7.29
N ALA A 500 51.37 -23.70 7.00
CA ALA A 500 51.94 -22.52 6.36
C ALA A 500 51.66 -22.47 4.84
N GLU A 501 51.81 -23.59 4.13
CA GLU A 501 51.53 -23.66 2.67
C GLU A 501 50.03 -23.62 2.34
N PHE A 502 49.16 -24.05 3.26
CA PHE A 502 47.71 -23.99 3.06
C PHE A 502 47.19 -22.55 2.92
N LEU A 503 47.87 -21.57 3.54
CA LEU A 503 47.49 -20.16 3.47
C LEU A 503 48.01 -19.43 2.22
N THR A 504 49.05 -19.94 1.56
CA THR A 504 49.69 -19.29 0.39
C THR A 504 49.33 -19.92 -0.96
N SER A 505 48.83 -21.16 -1.00
CA SER A 505 48.64 -21.91 -2.27
C SER A 505 47.29 -21.67 -2.99
N LYS A 506 46.21 -21.27 -2.30
CA LYS A 506 44.84 -21.25 -2.87
C LYS A 506 44.10 -19.91 -2.80
N ASN A 507 44.76 -18.79 -3.14
CA ASN A 507 44.02 -17.56 -3.36
C ASN A 507 44.65 -16.63 -4.44
N PRO A 508 44.31 -16.79 -5.73
CA PRO A 508 44.77 -15.87 -6.78
C PRO A 508 44.29 -14.42 -6.53
N ALA A 509 43.24 -14.23 -5.73
CA ALA A 509 42.77 -12.92 -5.30
C ALA A 509 43.77 -12.13 -4.45
N LEU A 510 44.67 -12.79 -3.70
CA LEU A 510 45.66 -12.10 -2.86
C LEU A 510 46.84 -11.57 -3.69
N PHE A 511 47.22 -12.28 -4.76
CA PHE A 511 48.21 -11.79 -5.73
C PHE A 511 47.62 -10.67 -6.60
N MET A 512 46.36 -10.83 -7.03
CA MET A 512 45.63 -9.82 -7.82
C MET A 512 45.32 -8.53 -7.03
N LEU A 513 45.36 -8.56 -5.69
CA LEU A 513 45.24 -7.37 -4.83
C LEU A 513 46.48 -6.45 -4.89
N LEU A 514 47.61 -6.92 -5.43
CA LEU A 514 48.87 -6.19 -5.52
C LEU A 514 49.37 -5.98 -6.97
N ASP A 515 48.62 -6.47 -7.96
CA ASP A 515 48.96 -6.32 -9.38
C ASP A 515 48.55 -4.93 -9.92
N PRO A 516 49.49 -4.07 -10.37
CA PRO A 516 49.17 -2.75 -10.90
C PRO A 516 48.46 -2.75 -12.26
N THR A 517 48.32 -3.90 -12.93
CA THR A 517 48.00 -3.98 -14.38
C THR A 517 46.55 -4.42 -14.70
N ALA A 518 45.74 -4.78 -13.71
CA ALA A 518 44.37 -5.28 -13.93
C ALA A 518 43.37 -4.20 -14.43
N PRO A 519 42.44 -4.54 -15.34
CA PRO A 519 41.52 -3.57 -15.96
C PRO A 519 40.53 -2.94 -14.98
N ARG A 520 40.44 -1.59 -15.02
CA ARG A 520 39.79 -0.73 -14.01
C ARG A 520 38.34 -1.10 -13.66
N GLU A 521 37.56 -1.60 -14.61
CA GLU A 521 36.11 -1.84 -14.43
C GLU A 521 35.81 -3.04 -13.51
N ASN A 522 36.63 -4.10 -13.56
CA ASN A 522 36.48 -5.27 -12.69
C ASN A 522 36.91 -4.95 -11.24
N ASN A 523 38.00 -4.19 -11.09
CA ASN A 523 38.48 -3.75 -9.78
C ASN A 523 37.43 -2.92 -9.03
N GLN A 524 36.66 -2.06 -9.73
CA GLN A 524 35.63 -1.25 -9.09
C GLN A 524 34.46 -2.10 -8.54
N LYS A 525 34.01 -3.13 -9.27
CA LYS A 525 32.95 -4.06 -8.81
C LYS A 525 33.43 -4.90 -7.61
N ILE A 526 34.63 -5.46 -7.68
CA ILE A 526 35.22 -6.27 -6.59
C ILE A 526 35.38 -5.43 -5.31
N ASN A 527 35.90 -4.21 -5.43
CA ASN A 527 36.07 -3.30 -4.28
C ASN A 527 34.73 -2.88 -3.65
N GLN A 528 33.65 -2.72 -4.43
CA GLN A 528 32.31 -2.43 -3.89
C GLN A 528 31.72 -3.61 -3.12
N HIS A 529 31.97 -4.86 -3.55
CA HIS A 529 31.55 -6.04 -2.79
C HIS A 529 32.26 -6.12 -1.42
N ALA A 530 33.53 -5.71 -1.33
CA ALA A 530 34.26 -5.66 -0.07
C ALA A 530 33.66 -4.66 0.93
N VAL A 531 33.28 -3.45 0.48
CA VAL A 531 32.57 -2.45 1.31
C VAL A 531 31.29 -3.05 1.89
N ILE A 532 30.50 -3.75 1.06
CA ILE A 532 29.25 -4.39 1.49
C ILE A 532 29.53 -5.52 2.48
N GLY A 533 30.56 -6.35 2.25
CA GLY A 533 30.97 -7.43 3.15
C GLY A 533 31.37 -6.93 4.54
N VAL A 534 32.06 -5.80 4.64
CA VAL A 534 32.39 -5.17 5.94
C VAL A 534 31.14 -4.57 6.58
N ALA A 535 30.37 -3.75 5.84
CA ALA A 535 29.26 -2.98 6.40
C ALA A 535 28.03 -3.83 6.77
N LEU A 536 27.67 -4.82 5.95
CA LEU A 536 26.47 -5.66 6.14
C LEU A 536 26.79 -7.10 6.58
N GLY A 537 28.06 -7.53 6.51
CA GLY A 537 28.51 -8.82 7.04
C GLY A 537 29.21 -8.67 8.39
N ALA A 538 30.43 -8.11 8.38
CA ALA A 538 31.31 -8.11 9.55
C ALA A 538 30.74 -7.32 10.75
N ILE A 539 30.21 -6.10 10.54
CA ILE A 539 29.68 -5.28 11.64
C ILE A 539 28.45 -5.94 12.32
N PRO A 540 27.43 -6.46 11.59
CA PRO A 540 26.34 -7.22 12.22
C PRO A 540 26.79 -8.50 12.94
N VAL A 541 27.76 -9.25 12.39
CA VAL A 541 28.32 -10.43 13.07
C VAL A 541 29.01 -10.05 14.39
N LEU A 542 29.73 -8.93 14.44
CA LEU A 542 30.30 -8.43 15.70
C LEU A 542 29.20 -8.04 16.70
N SER A 543 28.10 -7.43 16.25
CA SER A 543 26.92 -7.17 17.11
C SER A 543 26.37 -8.46 17.74
N PHE A 544 26.29 -9.54 16.96
CA PHE A 544 25.83 -10.83 17.43
C PHE A 544 26.79 -11.44 18.47
N ILE A 545 28.12 -11.35 18.23
CA ILE A 545 29.15 -11.78 19.19
C ILE A 545 29.03 -10.99 20.52
N HIS A 546 28.85 -9.67 20.47
CA HIS A 546 28.60 -8.85 21.67
C HIS A 546 27.36 -9.36 22.45
N GLY A 547 26.28 -9.71 21.74
CA GLY A 547 25.08 -10.29 22.34
C GLY A 547 25.30 -11.64 23.02
N LEU A 548 26.08 -12.54 22.40
CA LEU A 548 26.46 -13.83 22.98
C LEU A 548 27.32 -13.65 24.25
N VAL A 549 28.32 -12.76 24.19
CA VAL A 549 29.20 -12.46 25.33
C VAL A 549 28.40 -11.93 26.52
N VAL A 550 27.53 -10.94 26.30
CA VAL A 550 26.60 -10.43 27.34
C VAL A 550 25.73 -11.56 27.90
N SER A 551 25.18 -12.43 27.05
CA SER A 551 24.31 -13.53 27.47
C SER A 551 25.04 -14.58 28.31
N GLY A 552 26.34 -14.82 28.05
CA GLY A 552 27.20 -15.68 28.87
C GLY A 552 27.40 -15.11 30.27
N PHE A 553 27.96 -13.89 30.36
CA PHE A 553 28.22 -13.24 31.65
C PHE A 553 26.92 -12.98 32.45
N ARG A 554 25.77 -12.79 31.79
CA ARG A 554 24.48 -12.65 32.48
C ARG A 554 24.05 -13.90 33.24
N LYS A 555 24.33 -15.10 32.70
CA LYS A 555 24.08 -16.38 33.38
C LYS A 555 24.98 -16.52 34.62
N GLU A 556 26.25 -16.17 34.49
CA GLU A 556 27.21 -16.18 35.61
C GLU A 556 26.87 -15.16 36.70
N ALA A 557 26.41 -13.96 36.32
CA ALA A 557 26.01 -12.90 37.24
C ALA A 557 24.61 -13.11 37.87
N LYS A 558 23.84 -14.12 37.44
CA LYS A 558 22.48 -14.44 37.94
C LYS A 558 21.49 -13.27 37.94
N VAL A 559 21.59 -12.33 36.99
CA VAL A 559 20.70 -11.16 36.89
C VAL A 559 19.36 -11.56 36.24
N PRO A 560 18.21 -11.44 36.92
CA PRO A 560 16.91 -11.81 36.36
C PRO A 560 16.44 -10.83 35.29
N TYR A 561 15.66 -11.29 34.30
CA TYR A 561 14.89 -10.39 33.43
C TYR A 561 13.77 -9.73 34.26
N PRO A 562 13.43 -8.44 34.05
CA PRO A 562 13.85 -7.56 32.94
C PRO A 562 15.08 -6.68 33.25
N HIS A 563 15.79 -6.88 34.36
CA HIS A 563 16.87 -5.98 34.77
C HIS A 563 18.04 -5.96 33.77
N THR A 564 18.46 -4.75 33.39
CA THR A 564 19.45 -4.48 32.35
C THR A 564 20.89 -4.49 32.86
N TYR A 565 21.11 -4.09 34.11
CA TYR A 565 22.40 -4.08 34.81
C TYR A 565 22.25 -4.69 36.21
N ALA A 566 23.34 -5.26 36.75
CA ALA A 566 23.45 -5.66 38.15
C ALA A 566 23.59 -4.42 39.06
N THR A 567 23.12 -4.51 40.31
CA THR A 567 23.20 -3.39 41.27
C THR A 567 24.64 -3.19 41.77
N VAL A 568 24.94 -1.98 42.28
CA VAL A 568 26.27 -1.65 42.82
C VAL A 568 26.67 -2.59 43.97
N GLU A 569 25.70 -3.05 44.77
CA GLU A 569 25.90 -4.02 45.86
C GLU A 569 26.21 -5.44 45.34
N GLN A 570 25.57 -5.85 44.24
CA GLN A 570 25.88 -7.10 43.55
C GLN A 570 27.27 -7.06 42.89
N CYS A 571 27.70 -5.91 42.38
CA CYS A 571 29.07 -5.74 41.86
C CYS A 571 30.13 -5.80 42.97
N LYS A 572 29.84 -5.30 44.18
CA LYS A 572 30.76 -5.41 45.34
C LYS A 572 30.90 -6.84 45.86
N SER A 573 29.84 -7.64 45.79
CA SER A 573 29.84 -9.03 46.28
C SER A 573 30.24 -10.07 45.21
N ASN A 574 30.13 -9.75 43.92
CA ASN A 574 30.44 -10.67 42.83
C ASN A 574 31.19 -9.97 41.67
N ALA A 575 32.48 -10.29 41.50
CA ALA A 575 33.30 -9.79 40.39
C ALA A 575 32.71 -10.13 38.99
N LYS A 576 31.95 -11.22 38.86
CA LYS A 576 31.25 -11.57 37.60
C LYS A 576 30.09 -10.63 37.30
N ALA A 577 29.47 -10.00 38.30
CA ALA A 577 28.44 -8.99 38.10
C ALA A 577 29.03 -7.68 37.57
N GLU A 578 30.24 -7.29 37.98
CA GLU A 578 30.98 -6.19 37.36
C GLU A 578 31.37 -6.51 35.91
N GLN A 579 31.86 -7.73 35.63
CA GLN A 579 32.14 -8.18 34.25
C GLN A 579 30.89 -8.17 33.36
N PHE A 580 29.72 -8.57 33.87
CA PHE A 580 28.45 -8.47 33.16
C PHE A 580 28.07 -7.01 32.85
N ASN A 581 28.14 -6.10 33.82
CA ASN A 581 27.87 -4.67 33.60
C ASN A 581 28.84 -4.05 32.57
N CYS A 582 30.11 -4.48 32.60
CA CYS A 582 31.12 -4.13 31.63
C CYS A 582 30.79 -4.61 30.21
N ALA A 583 30.44 -5.89 30.03
CA ALA A 583 30.01 -6.45 28.75
C ALA A 583 28.76 -5.76 28.22
N GLN A 584 27.77 -5.51 29.10
CA GLN A 584 26.51 -4.85 28.75
C GLN A 584 26.75 -3.42 28.26
N ARG A 585 27.61 -2.62 28.93
CA ARG A 585 27.93 -1.25 28.47
C ARG A 585 28.72 -1.26 27.16
N ALA A 586 29.63 -2.22 26.97
CA ALA A 586 30.36 -2.38 25.70
C ALA A 586 29.44 -2.75 24.53
N HIS A 587 28.41 -3.57 24.76
CA HIS A 587 27.37 -3.88 23.78
C HIS A 587 26.44 -2.69 23.51
N ALA A 588 25.91 -2.03 24.54
CA ALA A 588 25.08 -0.82 24.38
C ALA A 588 25.81 0.25 23.55
N ASN A 589 27.08 0.52 23.86
CA ASN A 589 27.89 1.48 23.10
C ASN A 589 28.22 1.02 21.67
N PHE A 590 28.21 -0.29 21.39
CA PHE A 590 28.31 -0.80 20.03
C PHE A 590 27.02 -0.49 19.24
N LEU A 591 25.86 -0.77 19.82
CA LEU A 591 24.55 -0.48 19.21
C LEU A 591 24.32 1.02 18.97
N GLU A 592 24.82 1.88 19.86
CA GLU A 592 24.83 3.35 19.69
C GLU A 592 25.57 3.80 18.42
N ASN A 593 26.65 3.11 18.02
CA ASN A 593 27.59 3.57 16.98
C ASN A 593 27.52 2.76 15.68
N ALA A 594 27.16 1.48 15.73
CA ALA A 594 27.17 0.60 14.56
C ALA A 594 26.26 1.09 13.41
N PRO A 595 25.01 1.54 13.62
CA PRO A 595 24.17 2.03 12.53
C PRO A 595 24.77 3.24 11.81
N GLN A 596 25.42 4.14 12.55
CA GLN A 596 26.13 5.29 12.00
C GLN A 596 27.33 4.82 11.16
N THR A 597 28.20 3.97 11.71
CA THR A 597 29.38 3.48 11.00
C THR A 597 29.02 2.69 9.74
N ILE A 598 27.97 1.86 9.77
CA ILE A 598 27.44 1.16 8.59
C ILE A 598 27.04 2.17 7.50
N LEU A 599 26.25 3.19 7.87
CA LEU A 599 25.82 4.23 6.93
C LEU A 599 27.01 4.96 6.30
N TYR A 600 27.95 5.46 7.10
CA TYR A 600 29.10 6.21 6.59
C TYR A 600 30.08 5.34 5.79
N THR A 601 30.26 4.06 6.15
CA THR A 601 31.08 3.12 5.36
C THR A 601 30.46 2.88 3.98
N LEU A 602 29.13 2.70 3.92
CA LEU A 602 28.41 2.55 2.65
C LEU A 602 28.43 3.83 1.80
N VAL A 603 28.29 5.01 2.40
CA VAL A 603 28.32 6.31 1.70
C VAL A 603 29.72 6.65 1.20
N ALA A 604 30.74 6.61 2.06
CA ALA A 604 32.13 6.85 1.64
C ALA A 604 32.59 5.83 0.59
N GLY A 605 32.14 4.58 0.70
CA GLY A 605 32.45 3.51 -0.24
C GLY A 605 31.86 3.68 -1.65
N LEU A 606 30.93 4.61 -1.87
CA LEU A 606 30.45 4.95 -3.22
C LEU A 606 31.56 5.57 -4.09
N LYS A 607 32.41 6.42 -3.47
CA LYS A 607 33.47 7.19 -4.14
C LYS A 607 34.88 6.68 -3.80
N TYR A 608 35.09 6.19 -2.58
CA TYR A 608 36.38 5.75 -2.06
C TYR A 608 36.32 4.30 -1.51
N PRO A 609 36.03 3.28 -2.34
CA PRO A 609 35.70 1.93 -1.86
C PRO A 609 36.84 1.24 -1.11
N GLN A 610 38.09 1.37 -1.56
CA GLN A 610 39.26 0.79 -0.89
C GLN A 610 39.49 1.43 0.49
N LEU A 611 39.46 2.77 0.56
CA LEU A 611 39.67 3.52 1.81
C LEU A 611 38.53 3.29 2.81
N ALA A 612 37.28 3.24 2.35
CA ALA A 612 36.13 2.94 3.20
C ALA A 612 36.19 1.49 3.75
N THR A 613 36.62 0.52 2.93
CA THR A 613 36.82 -0.88 3.36
C THR A 613 37.92 -0.97 4.42
N ALA A 614 39.07 -0.32 4.18
CA ALA A 614 40.19 -0.31 5.12
C ALA A 614 39.80 0.33 6.46
N LEU A 615 39.18 1.51 6.45
CA LEU A 615 38.71 2.18 7.67
C LEU A 615 37.62 1.36 8.39
N GLY A 616 36.69 0.74 7.67
CA GLY A 616 35.69 -0.16 8.25
C GLY A 616 36.30 -1.39 8.92
N ALA A 617 37.33 -1.99 8.32
CA ALA A 617 38.07 -3.12 8.90
C ALA A 617 38.87 -2.70 10.15
N VAL A 618 39.56 -1.55 10.12
CA VAL A 618 40.25 -1.01 11.29
C VAL A 618 39.27 -0.67 12.42
N TRP A 619 38.08 -0.14 12.11
CA TRP A 619 37.03 0.10 13.10
C TRP A 619 36.52 -1.21 13.71
N PHE A 620 36.29 -2.27 12.90
CA PHE A 620 35.92 -3.59 13.39
C PHE A 620 36.95 -4.16 14.39
N VAL A 621 38.25 -4.06 14.07
CA VAL A 621 39.33 -4.47 14.98
C VAL A 621 39.33 -3.61 16.25
N ALA A 622 39.21 -2.28 16.11
CA ALA A 622 39.16 -1.36 17.24
C ALA A 622 37.99 -1.66 18.20
N ARG A 623 36.81 -1.98 17.67
CA ARG A 623 35.63 -2.39 18.47
C ARG A 623 35.80 -3.75 19.12
N SER A 624 36.47 -4.70 18.46
CA SER A 624 36.79 -6.01 19.04
C SER A 624 37.77 -5.86 20.22
N LEU A 625 38.81 -5.02 20.07
CA LEU A 625 39.73 -4.65 21.15
C LEU A 625 39.06 -3.84 22.26
N PHE A 626 38.05 -3.01 21.92
CA PHE A 626 37.25 -2.27 22.91
C PHE A 626 36.44 -3.24 23.77
N LEU A 627 35.74 -4.21 23.18
CA LEU A 627 35.02 -5.25 23.93
C LEU A 627 35.99 -6.05 24.82
N TYR A 628 37.10 -6.52 24.24
CA TYR A 628 38.10 -7.31 24.97
C TYR A 628 38.65 -6.52 26.17
N GLY A 629 39.04 -5.26 25.95
CA GLY A 629 39.53 -4.35 26.97
C GLY A 629 38.48 -4.00 28.04
N TYR A 630 37.20 -3.92 27.69
CA TYR A 630 36.13 -3.64 28.67
C TYR A 630 35.84 -4.85 29.56
N VAL A 631 35.88 -6.07 29.02
CA VAL A 631 35.40 -7.29 29.70
C VAL A 631 36.52 -8.08 30.39
N TYR A 632 37.66 -8.27 29.72
CA TYR A 632 38.72 -9.19 30.17
C TYR A 632 39.93 -8.49 30.79
N SER A 633 40.10 -7.17 30.62
CA SER A 633 41.30 -6.47 31.09
C SER A 633 41.42 -6.34 32.62
N GLY A 634 40.36 -6.58 33.40
CA GLY A 634 40.36 -6.49 34.87
C GLY A 634 40.68 -5.09 35.46
N LYS A 635 40.82 -4.05 34.62
CA LYS A 635 41.21 -2.70 35.07
C LYS A 635 40.02 -1.99 35.73
N PRO A 636 40.20 -1.37 36.92
CA PRO A 636 39.12 -0.75 37.67
C PRO A 636 38.40 0.33 36.86
N GLN A 637 37.10 0.50 37.11
CA GLN A 637 36.23 1.48 36.44
C GLN A 637 36.16 1.31 34.91
N GLY A 638 36.43 0.11 34.38
CA GLY A 638 36.40 -0.15 32.94
C GLY A 638 37.50 0.57 32.16
N LYS A 639 38.60 1.01 32.81
CA LYS A 639 39.71 1.73 32.15
C LYS A 639 40.41 0.90 31.06
N GLY A 640 40.19 -0.41 30.98
CA GLY A 640 40.65 -1.23 29.86
C GLY A 640 40.03 -0.86 28.50
N ARG A 641 38.90 -0.13 28.49
CA ARG A 641 38.24 0.37 27.27
C ARG A 641 39.14 1.20 26.33
N PHE A 642 40.18 1.84 26.87
CA PHE A 642 41.10 2.66 26.06
C PHE A 642 41.89 1.84 25.04
N LEU A 643 42.04 0.52 25.22
CA LEU A 643 42.72 -0.38 24.27
C LEU A 643 42.11 -0.32 22.85
N GLY A 644 40.79 -0.16 22.74
CA GLY A 644 40.08 0.03 21.48
C GLY A 644 39.62 1.48 21.24
N GLY A 645 39.98 2.43 22.12
CA GLY A 645 39.42 3.78 22.15
C GLY A 645 39.66 4.62 20.89
N PHE A 646 40.66 4.25 20.08
CA PHE A 646 40.97 4.86 18.79
C PHE A 646 39.88 4.67 17.72
N PHE A 647 38.85 3.84 17.97
CA PHE A 647 37.70 3.71 17.06
C PHE A 647 37.05 5.06 16.72
N TRP A 648 37.07 6.04 17.64
CA TRP A 648 36.56 7.40 17.43
C TRP A 648 37.29 8.15 16.31
N LEU A 649 38.61 7.98 16.18
CA LEU A 649 39.39 8.62 15.12
C LEU A 649 39.03 8.04 13.75
N VAL A 650 38.87 6.71 13.68
CA VAL A 650 38.49 5.99 12.47
C VAL A 650 37.05 6.34 12.04
N GLN A 651 36.13 6.46 13.01
CA GLN A 651 34.75 6.87 12.79
C GLN A 651 34.68 8.34 12.33
N GLY A 652 35.48 9.24 12.93
CA GLY A 652 35.62 10.62 12.47
C GLY A 652 36.20 10.74 11.06
N ALA A 653 37.15 9.88 10.68
CA ALA A 653 37.67 9.82 9.31
C ALA A 653 36.59 9.38 8.30
N LEU A 654 35.77 8.37 8.64
CA LEU A 654 34.62 7.96 7.82
C LEU A 654 33.56 9.06 7.71
N TRP A 655 33.32 9.83 8.76
CA TRP A 655 32.45 11.01 8.72
C TRP A 655 33.00 12.08 7.79
N GLY A 656 34.29 12.42 7.90
CA GLY A 656 34.96 13.39 7.04
C GLY A 656 34.91 13.02 5.56
N LEU A 657 35.21 11.75 5.23
CA LEU A 657 35.10 11.22 3.86
C LEU A 657 33.67 11.28 3.32
N SER A 658 32.67 11.01 4.16
CA SER A 658 31.27 11.06 3.74
C SER A 658 30.79 12.50 3.53
N VAL A 659 31.06 13.40 4.47
CA VAL A 659 30.55 14.79 4.45
C VAL A 659 31.33 15.66 3.46
N PHE A 660 32.66 15.69 3.55
CA PHE A 660 33.49 16.54 2.68
C PHE A 660 33.86 15.87 1.36
N GLY A 661 33.98 14.55 1.33
CA GLY A 661 34.37 13.80 0.13
C GLY A 661 33.20 13.45 -0.79
N VAL A 662 32.00 13.21 -0.26
CA VAL A 662 30.78 12.88 -1.05
C VAL A 662 29.71 13.96 -0.94
N GLY A 663 29.46 14.48 0.27
CA GLY A 663 28.46 15.52 0.50
C GLY A 663 28.75 16.85 -0.18
N LYS A 664 30.03 17.26 -0.29
CA LYS A 664 30.42 18.49 -1.01
C LYS A 664 30.01 18.44 -2.49
N ASP A 665 30.31 17.33 -3.17
CA ASP A 665 29.98 17.12 -4.58
C ASP A 665 28.46 17.10 -4.83
N LEU A 666 27.67 16.65 -3.84
CA LEU A 666 26.20 16.65 -3.88
C LEU A 666 25.58 18.05 -3.65
N ILE A 667 26.34 19.00 -3.10
CA ILE A 667 25.91 20.37 -2.80
C ILE A 667 26.41 21.36 -3.86
N SER A 668 27.45 21.01 -4.62
CA SER A 668 27.99 21.82 -5.73
C SER A 668 27.38 21.48 -7.10
N PHE A 669 26.24 20.79 -7.11
CA PHE A 669 25.34 20.56 -8.26
C PHE A 669 24.08 21.42 -8.11
#